data_AF-A0A924MYC6-F1
#
_entry.id   AF-A0A924MYC6-F1
#
_cell.length_a   1.000
_cell.length_b   1.000
_cell.length_c   1.000
_cell.angle_alpha   90.00
_cell.angle_beta   90.00
_cell.angle_gamma   90.00
#
_symmetry.space_group_name_H-M   'P 1'
#
loop_
_entity.id
_entity.type
_entity.pdbx_description
1 polymer ?
#
loop_
_entity_poly.entity_id
_entity_poly.type
_entity_poly.pdbx_seq_one_letter_code
_entity_poly.pdbx_strand_id
1 'polypeptide(L)'
;KLDGERAPGYASFALAPRETLKIGRVVGAGLRGYLLFQGGLDVPTYLGSRSTFTLGGFGGHAGRSLTAGDVLRLADGDTPMAVSPTSSLPSSLRPVATKAWTVRVLPGPHGAPDFFTPADVAMIGGTDWKVHYNSNRTGVRLVGPKPQWARRDGGEAGLHPSNIHDNAYAIGAIDFTGDMPIILGPDGPSLGGFVCPFVIIQADLWKAGQLAPGDTVRFEVVNDAAAALALAEQETLLETLNDSRHRPCGPPPPQGEALNESPPPVGDVSAQPTEGGDPVLRELPEQGHRPRVLYRRQGDQHLLIEYGPIVLDLELRLRIHALLLELQSLALPGVIDLTPGIRSLQVHYDSRRLTQADLLAALVAVEERLGGLDDFEIPSRVVHLPLSWNDPAIRQTIDKYMQAVRDDAPWCPDNIEFIRRVNGLASIDDVQRIVFDARYLVMGLGDVYLGAPVATPVDPRHRLVTTKYNPARTWTPPNVVGIGGAYMCIYGMEGPGGYQLFGRTIQVWNTWRQTEAFTDGKPWLLRFFDQIRFFPVSAEELAEWRRDFPLGRRQIRIEEETFRLSDYRKMLAENADSIASFQATRQAAFDAERADWETSGEFARVEALSSVSDDAGDAVAVTAPDGSDLVEAPLGGNVWKVLVAPGQRVEAGAVIAVIEAMKAEVDVNSPTAGVVTAVYAQPAQAIAAGAPIVAIAPDLEAAA
;
A
#
# COMPACT_ATOMS: atom_id res chain seq x y z
N LYS A 1 20.67 -4.45 26.09
CA LYS A 1 21.79 -4.49 27.07
C LYS A 1 22.30 -3.07 27.25
N LEU A 2 22.50 -2.61 28.47
CA LEU A 2 23.12 -1.32 28.81
C LEU A 2 24.52 -1.62 29.34
N ASP A 3 25.57 -1.19 28.64
CA ASP A 3 26.97 -1.49 28.97
C ASP A 3 27.26 -2.98 29.26
N GLY A 4 26.62 -3.86 28.49
CA GLY A 4 26.74 -5.31 28.62
C GLY A 4 25.68 -5.96 29.51
N GLU A 5 25.10 -5.21 30.45
CA GLU A 5 24.10 -5.70 31.41
C GLU A 5 22.68 -5.72 30.83
N ARG A 6 21.80 -6.57 31.35
CA ARG A 6 20.43 -6.68 30.86
C ARG A 6 19.60 -5.47 31.31
N ALA A 7 19.26 -4.60 30.38
CA ALA A 7 18.30 -3.52 30.61
C ALA A 7 16.84 -4.04 30.68
N PRO A 8 15.98 -3.47 31.53
CA PRO A 8 14.58 -3.85 31.64
C PRO A 8 13.78 -3.39 30.40
N GLY A 9 12.92 -4.27 29.88
CA GLY A 9 11.90 -3.89 28.88
C GLY A 9 10.62 -3.42 29.56
N TYR A 10 9.79 -2.65 28.83
CA TYR A 10 8.53 -2.07 29.35
C TYR A 10 8.72 -1.25 30.64
N ALA A 11 9.89 -0.64 30.82
CA ALA A 11 10.20 0.20 31.96
C ALA A 11 10.97 1.45 31.52
N SER A 12 10.73 2.56 32.20
CA SER A 12 11.57 3.75 32.08
C SER A 12 12.83 3.58 32.94
N PHE A 13 13.98 3.93 32.39
CA PHE A 13 15.25 3.96 33.12
C PHE A 13 16.10 5.13 32.64
N ALA A 14 16.93 5.68 33.52
CA ALA A 14 17.84 6.76 33.19
C ALA A 14 19.03 6.22 32.41
N LEU A 15 19.55 7.03 31.49
CA LEU A 15 20.81 6.80 30.79
C LEU A 15 21.79 7.91 31.19
N ALA A 16 23.00 7.54 31.59
CA ALA A 16 24.07 8.48 31.84
C ALA A 16 24.82 8.80 30.53
N PRO A 17 25.47 9.98 30.42
CA PRO A 17 26.31 10.29 29.27
C PRO A 17 27.38 9.22 29.05
N ARG A 18 27.57 8.83 27.79
CA ARG A 18 28.53 7.80 27.32
C ARG A 18 28.17 6.34 27.60
N GLU A 19 27.00 6.07 28.19
CA GLU A 19 26.50 4.69 28.25
C GLU A 19 26.06 4.19 26.87
N THR A 20 26.20 2.89 26.64
CA THR A 20 25.86 2.23 25.38
C THR A 20 24.68 1.28 25.56
N LEU A 21 23.55 1.62 24.93
CA LEU A 21 22.40 0.74 24.82
C LEU A 21 22.48 -0.09 23.52
N LYS A 22 22.66 -1.40 23.65
CA LYS A 22 22.60 -2.37 22.54
C LYS A 22 21.28 -3.13 22.55
N ILE A 23 20.46 -2.94 21.52
CA ILE A 23 19.24 -3.71 21.28
C ILE A 23 19.55 -4.73 20.17
N GLY A 24 19.33 -6.02 20.46
CA GLY A 24 19.55 -7.10 19.49
C GLY A 24 18.32 -7.37 18.63
N ARG A 25 18.41 -8.41 17.79
CA ARG A 25 17.27 -8.95 17.05
C ARG A 25 16.16 -9.41 18.00
N VAL A 26 14.90 -9.29 17.57
CA VAL A 26 13.78 -9.94 18.25
C VAL A 26 13.95 -11.47 18.15
N VAL A 27 13.93 -12.14 19.29
CA VAL A 27 14.03 -13.61 19.38
C VAL A 27 12.71 -14.13 19.93
N GLY A 28 12.08 -15.08 19.25
CA GLY A 28 10.79 -15.65 19.65
C GLY A 28 9.61 -15.07 18.87
N ALA A 29 8.53 -14.72 19.56
CA ALA A 29 7.30 -14.18 18.99
C ALA A 29 7.36 -12.65 18.83
N GLY A 30 6.70 -12.13 17.79
CA GLY A 30 6.68 -10.71 17.44
C GLY A 30 7.83 -10.30 16.51
N LEU A 31 7.73 -9.07 15.98
CA LEU A 31 8.66 -8.55 14.97
C LEU A 31 9.24 -7.17 15.32
N ARG A 32 8.48 -6.32 16.01
CA ARG A 32 8.83 -4.90 16.22
C ARG A 32 8.90 -4.54 17.70
N GLY A 33 9.99 -3.86 18.07
CA GLY A 33 10.14 -3.20 19.37
C GLY A 33 10.19 -1.68 19.20
N TYR A 34 9.88 -0.95 20.27
CA TYR A 34 9.91 0.51 20.29
C TYR A 34 10.86 1.00 21.37
N LEU A 35 11.76 1.91 21.02
CA LEU A 35 12.59 2.67 21.95
C LEU A 35 12.02 4.08 22.04
N LEU A 36 11.63 4.48 23.25
CA LEU A 36 11.05 5.78 23.52
C LEU A 36 12.06 6.63 24.30
N PHE A 37 12.17 7.89 23.92
CA PHE A 37 12.97 8.89 24.62
C PHE A 37 12.03 9.86 25.33
N GLN A 38 12.33 10.20 26.58
CA GLN A 38 11.60 11.25 27.28
C GLN A 38 11.73 12.56 26.49
N GLY A 39 10.62 13.28 26.33
CA GLY A 39 10.54 14.47 25.46
C GLY A 39 10.45 14.16 23.96
N GLY A 40 10.88 12.96 23.54
CA GLY A 40 10.94 12.57 22.14
C GLY A 40 12.20 13.06 21.43
N LEU A 41 12.27 12.78 20.13
CA LEU A 41 13.42 13.15 19.29
C LEU A 41 13.17 14.50 18.59
N ASP A 42 14.20 15.33 18.53
CA ASP A 42 14.22 16.55 17.73
C ASP A 42 14.44 16.20 16.26
N VAL A 43 13.34 15.90 15.59
CA VAL A 43 13.29 15.70 14.14
C VAL A 43 12.26 16.65 13.52
N PRO A 44 12.54 17.21 12.33
CA PRO A 44 11.66 18.18 11.70
C PRO A 44 10.33 17.51 11.32
N THR A 45 9.25 18.30 11.39
CA THR A 45 7.97 17.85 10.85
C THR A 45 7.95 17.97 9.33
N TYR A 46 7.28 17.03 8.69
CA TYR A 46 6.94 17.06 7.27
C TYR A 46 5.46 16.73 7.13
N LEU A 47 4.70 17.60 6.44
CA LEU A 47 3.22 17.49 6.34
C LEU A 47 2.54 17.28 7.70
N GLY A 48 3.02 17.98 8.74
CA GLY A 48 2.46 17.92 10.10
C GLY A 48 2.90 16.73 10.96
N SER A 49 3.69 15.79 10.43
CA SER A 49 4.12 14.58 11.15
C SER A 49 5.65 14.44 11.24
N ARG A 50 6.13 13.66 12.21
CA ARG A 50 7.54 13.24 12.36
C ARG A 50 7.80 11.82 11.88
N SER A 51 6.79 11.11 11.41
CA SER A 51 6.94 9.74 10.90
C SER A 51 7.82 9.70 9.66
N THR A 52 8.67 8.68 9.54
CA THR A 52 9.47 8.43 8.34
C THR A 52 8.66 7.64 7.32
N PHE A 53 8.52 8.15 6.10
CA PHE A 53 8.06 7.37 4.95
C PHE A 53 9.26 7.04 4.07
N THR A 54 9.83 5.85 4.26
CA THR A 54 11.12 5.47 3.66
C THR A 54 11.06 5.38 2.15
N LEU A 55 9.94 4.91 1.59
CA LEU A 55 9.75 4.84 0.14
C LEU A 55 9.78 6.25 -0.48
N GLY A 56 9.15 7.23 0.16
CA GLY A 56 9.12 8.61 -0.32
C GLY A 56 10.37 9.44 0.04
N GLY A 57 11.26 8.92 0.90
CA GLY A 57 12.50 9.59 1.28
C GLY A 57 12.28 10.86 2.11
N PHE A 58 11.25 10.93 2.95
CA PHE A 58 10.95 12.10 3.78
C PHE A 58 10.41 11.75 5.17
N GLY A 59 10.39 12.77 6.04
CA GLY A 59 10.03 12.62 7.45
C GLY A 59 11.12 11.98 8.30
N GLY A 60 10.92 11.93 9.63
CA GLY A 60 11.89 11.41 10.58
C GLY A 60 13.32 11.96 10.43
N HIS A 61 14.31 11.10 10.64
CA HIS A 61 15.72 11.47 10.47
C HIS A 61 16.16 11.32 9.01
N ALA A 62 16.27 12.44 8.31
CA ALA A 62 16.72 12.51 6.91
C ALA A 62 15.93 11.63 5.92
N GLY A 63 14.67 11.30 6.21
CA GLY A 63 13.80 10.55 5.29
C GLY A 63 14.13 9.07 5.14
N ARG A 64 15.00 8.51 5.99
CA ARG A 64 15.52 7.14 5.86
C ARG A 64 15.59 6.39 7.18
N SER A 65 15.88 5.10 7.10
CA SER A 65 16.31 4.29 8.24
C SER A 65 17.62 4.84 8.82
N LEU A 66 17.83 4.64 10.12
CA LEU A 66 19.07 5.04 10.79
C LEU A 66 20.28 4.26 10.26
N THR A 67 21.42 4.92 10.19
CA THR A 67 22.70 4.37 9.74
C THR A 67 23.80 4.63 10.78
N ALA A 68 24.88 3.86 10.73
CA ALA A 68 26.03 4.06 11.60
C ALA A 68 26.57 5.49 11.46
N GLY A 69 26.79 6.17 12.60
CA GLY A 69 27.25 7.56 12.65
C GLY A 69 26.15 8.61 12.71
N ASP A 70 24.87 8.24 12.59
CA ASP A 70 23.75 9.18 12.80
C ASP A 70 23.75 9.72 14.24
N VAL A 71 23.49 11.02 14.37
CA VAL A 71 23.35 11.72 15.66
C VAL A 71 21.95 12.31 15.74
N LEU A 72 21.15 11.82 16.69
CA LEU A 72 19.81 12.33 16.96
C LEU A 72 19.82 13.15 18.24
N ARG A 73 19.14 14.30 18.22
CA ARG A 73 18.96 15.18 19.38
C ARG A 73 17.62 14.88 20.06
N LEU A 74 17.53 15.17 21.36
CA LEU A 74 16.27 15.14 22.09
C LEU A 74 15.52 16.46 21.90
N ALA A 75 14.19 16.39 21.84
CA ALA A 75 13.34 17.57 21.56
C ALA A 75 13.45 18.66 22.63
N ASP A 76 13.59 18.28 23.90
CA ASP A 76 13.68 19.21 25.04
C ASP A 76 15.13 19.64 25.35
N GLY A 77 16.06 19.39 24.42
CA GLY A 77 17.50 19.62 24.56
C GLY A 77 18.21 18.53 25.37
N ASP A 78 19.55 18.59 25.42
CA ASP A 78 20.39 17.60 26.12
C ASP A 78 20.46 17.84 27.63
N THR A 79 19.59 18.70 28.18
CA THR A 79 19.58 19.03 29.61
C THR A 79 18.94 17.89 30.39
N PRO A 80 19.61 17.30 31.39
CA PRO A 80 19.04 16.22 32.18
C PRO A 80 17.76 16.69 32.85
N MET A 81 16.61 16.19 32.38
CA MET A 81 15.37 16.38 33.11
C MET A 81 15.42 15.61 34.43
N ALA A 82 14.66 16.07 35.43
CA ALA A 82 14.51 15.33 36.68
C ALA A 82 14.11 13.88 36.39
N VAL A 83 14.89 12.93 36.89
CA VAL A 83 14.66 11.50 36.73
C VAL A 83 13.27 11.19 37.28
N SER A 84 12.31 10.93 36.39
CA SER A 84 11.04 10.39 36.81
C SER A 84 11.30 9.02 37.44
N PRO A 85 10.61 8.64 38.53
CA PRO A 85 10.79 7.34 39.14
C PRO A 85 10.64 6.24 38.08
N THR A 86 11.53 5.24 38.11
CA THR A 86 11.48 4.05 37.25
C THR A 86 10.08 3.46 37.31
N SER A 87 9.30 3.72 36.27
CA SER A 87 7.94 3.19 36.12
C SER A 87 8.02 2.00 35.19
N SER A 88 7.46 0.87 35.63
CA SER A 88 7.37 -0.33 34.81
C SER A 88 5.91 -0.62 34.50
N LEU A 89 5.63 -1.00 33.27
CA LEU A 89 4.29 -1.45 32.88
C LEU A 89 4.04 -2.83 33.50
N PRO A 90 2.96 -3.02 34.29
CA PRO A 90 2.59 -4.31 34.85
C PRO A 90 2.50 -5.39 33.75
N SER A 91 2.91 -6.62 34.06
CA SER A 91 2.93 -7.70 33.06
C SER A 91 1.56 -8.01 32.47
N SER A 92 0.48 -7.81 33.24
CA SER A 92 -0.90 -7.97 32.78
C SER A 92 -1.33 -6.96 31.72
N LEU A 93 -0.66 -5.81 31.64
CA LEU A 93 -0.95 -4.75 30.68
C LEU A 93 0.00 -4.79 29.46
N ARG A 94 0.96 -5.72 29.43
CA ARG A 94 1.89 -5.87 28.32
C ARG A 94 1.22 -6.64 27.18
N PRO A 95 1.33 -6.18 25.93
CA PRO A 95 0.86 -6.95 24.79
C PRO A 95 1.52 -8.34 24.74
N VAL A 96 0.70 -9.37 24.53
CA VAL A 96 1.18 -10.75 24.37
C VAL A 96 1.50 -10.97 22.90
N ALA A 97 2.77 -11.29 22.60
CA ALA A 97 3.19 -11.69 21.27
C ALA A 97 3.15 -13.22 21.14
N THR A 98 2.61 -13.71 20.03
CA THR A 98 2.53 -15.14 19.70
C THR A 98 3.08 -15.39 18.29
N LYS A 99 3.14 -16.66 17.86
CA LYS A 99 3.39 -17.04 16.45
C LYS A 99 2.12 -17.46 15.70
N ALA A 100 1.04 -17.68 16.45
CA ALA A 100 -0.29 -17.97 15.95
C ALA A 100 -1.23 -16.89 16.49
N TRP A 101 -1.78 -16.09 15.59
CA TRP A 101 -2.52 -14.87 15.89
C TRP A 101 -4.00 -15.04 15.53
N THR A 102 -4.87 -14.63 16.44
CA THR A 102 -6.27 -14.34 16.10
C THR A 102 -6.43 -12.84 16.00
N VAL A 103 -6.92 -12.36 14.86
CA VAL A 103 -7.12 -10.94 14.57
C VAL A 103 -8.59 -10.70 14.27
N ARG A 104 -9.22 -9.82 15.04
CA ARG A 104 -10.63 -9.48 14.85
C ARG A 104 -10.80 -8.55 13.65
N VAL A 105 -11.78 -8.87 12.80
CA VAL A 105 -12.08 -8.13 11.57
C VAL A 105 -13.57 -7.84 11.45
N LEU A 106 -13.90 -6.76 10.77
CA LEU A 106 -15.26 -6.45 10.33
C LEU A 106 -15.43 -6.82 8.85
N PRO A 107 -16.60 -7.35 8.44
CA PRO A 107 -16.91 -7.60 7.04
C PRO A 107 -17.00 -6.30 6.26
N GLY A 108 -16.53 -6.34 5.01
CA GLY A 108 -16.59 -5.24 4.07
C GLY A 108 -15.22 -4.66 3.70
N PRO A 109 -15.18 -3.80 2.66
CA PRO A 109 -16.35 -3.34 1.89
C PRO A 109 -16.91 -4.35 0.88
N HIS A 110 -16.10 -5.31 0.45
CA HIS A 110 -16.44 -6.18 -0.68
C HIS A 110 -16.78 -7.61 -0.29
N GLY A 111 -16.95 -7.93 1.01
CA GLY A 111 -17.27 -9.27 1.51
C GLY A 111 -18.72 -9.72 1.23
N ALA A 112 -19.34 -9.19 0.19
CA ALA A 112 -20.72 -9.44 -0.21
C ALA A 112 -20.75 -10.35 -1.46
N PRO A 113 -21.91 -10.96 -1.76
CA PRO A 113 -22.08 -11.92 -2.86
C PRO A 113 -21.92 -11.30 -4.27
N ASP A 114 -21.64 -10.01 -4.37
CA ASP A 114 -21.26 -9.33 -5.61
C ASP A 114 -19.80 -9.60 -6.02
N PHE A 115 -18.91 -9.89 -5.07
CA PHE A 115 -17.49 -10.15 -5.34
C PHE A 115 -17.02 -11.52 -4.85
N PHE A 116 -17.41 -11.90 -3.63
CA PHE A 116 -17.03 -13.17 -3.00
C PHE A 116 -18.25 -14.05 -2.78
N THR A 117 -18.14 -15.34 -3.03
CA THR A 117 -19.23 -16.25 -2.65
C THR A 117 -19.35 -16.33 -1.13
N PRO A 118 -20.51 -16.70 -0.56
CA PRO A 118 -20.63 -16.96 0.87
C PRO A 118 -19.63 -18.02 1.38
N ALA A 119 -19.28 -19.00 0.53
CA ALA A 119 -18.26 -20.00 0.83
C ALA A 119 -16.85 -19.40 0.89
N ASP A 120 -16.54 -18.43 0.02
CA ASP A 120 -15.26 -17.71 0.07
C ASP A 120 -15.13 -16.91 1.37
N VAL A 121 -16.18 -16.16 1.75
CA VAL A 121 -16.17 -15.37 3.00
C VAL A 121 -15.97 -16.27 4.22
N ALA A 122 -16.66 -17.42 4.27
CA ALA A 122 -16.49 -18.41 5.33
C ALA A 122 -15.08 -19.04 5.32
N MET A 123 -14.55 -19.37 4.14
CA MET A 123 -13.20 -19.91 3.96
C MET A 123 -12.16 -18.90 4.46
N ILE A 124 -12.27 -17.63 4.11
CA ILE A 124 -11.28 -16.61 4.47
C ILE A 124 -11.23 -16.41 5.99
N GLY A 125 -12.39 -16.40 6.66
CA GLY A 125 -12.46 -16.33 8.13
C GLY A 125 -11.99 -17.62 8.83
N GLY A 126 -12.26 -18.80 8.26
CA GLY A 126 -11.92 -20.08 8.89
C GLY A 126 -10.45 -20.50 8.71
N THR A 127 -9.73 -19.92 7.76
CA THR A 127 -8.37 -20.32 7.38
C THR A 127 -7.32 -19.81 8.35
N ASP A 128 -6.33 -20.67 8.63
CA ASP A 128 -5.06 -20.32 9.25
C ASP A 128 -4.07 -19.87 8.16
N TRP A 129 -3.99 -18.56 7.90
CA TRP A 129 -3.16 -17.99 6.84
C TRP A 129 -1.69 -17.92 7.26
N LYS A 130 -0.76 -18.29 6.37
CA LYS A 130 0.68 -18.20 6.66
C LYS A 130 1.23 -16.85 6.21
N VAL A 131 1.99 -16.17 7.05
CA VAL A 131 2.64 -14.89 6.72
C VAL A 131 3.80 -15.14 5.75
N HIS A 132 3.71 -14.55 4.57
CA HIS A 132 4.72 -14.66 3.52
C HIS A 132 5.94 -13.78 3.82
N TYR A 133 7.12 -14.18 3.35
CA TYR A 133 8.37 -13.43 3.55
C TYR A 133 8.40 -12.07 2.83
N ASN A 134 7.61 -11.93 1.77
CA ASN A 134 7.47 -10.70 1.00
C ASN A 134 6.51 -9.69 1.66
N SER A 135 6.79 -9.35 2.92
CA SER A 135 5.96 -8.50 3.80
C SER A 135 6.78 -7.36 4.39
N ASN A 136 6.24 -6.15 4.42
CA ASN A 136 6.90 -4.98 5.02
C ASN A 136 5.88 -3.92 5.49
N ARG A 137 6.29 -2.66 5.68
CA ARG A 137 5.39 -1.57 6.11
C ARG A 137 4.29 -1.22 5.10
N THR A 138 4.46 -1.57 3.83
CA THR A 138 3.40 -1.42 2.79
C THR A 138 2.26 -2.41 3.00
N GLY A 139 2.56 -3.58 3.56
CA GLY A 139 1.58 -4.60 3.88
C GLY A 139 2.21 -5.97 4.15
N VAL A 140 1.39 -6.84 4.75
CA VAL A 140 1.76 -8.20 5.15
C VAL A 140 1.06 -9.20 4.23
N ARG A 141 1.83 -9.84 3.34
CA ARG A 141 1.30 -10.81 2.38
C ARG A 141 1.02 -12.14 3.06
N LEU A 142 -0.05 -12.79 2.64
CA LEU A 142 -0.52 -14.04 3.22
C LEU A 142 -0.57 -15.15 2.16
N VAL A 143 -0.29 -16.37 2.59
CA VAL A 143 -0.40 -17.59 1.78
C VAL A 143 -1.55 -18.43 2.33
N GLY A 144 -2.40 -18.92 1.44
CA GLY A 144 -3.53 -19.75 1.78
C GLY A 144 -4.37 -20.13 0.55
N PRO A 145 -5.58 -20.68 0.77
CA PRO A 145 -6.49 -21.12 -0.29
C PRO A 145 -6.99 -19.94 -1.13
N LYS A 146 -7.31 -20.23 -2.41
CA LYS A 146 -7.81 -19.26 -3.37
C LYS A 146 -9.34 -19.13 -3.29
N PRO A 147 -9.91 -17.92 -3.48
CA PRO A 147 -11.36 -17.74 -3.65
C PRO A 147 -11.87 -18.38 -4.94
N GLN A 148 -13.15 -18.75 -4.96
CA GLN A 148 -13.88 -19.18 -6.17
C GLN A 148 -14.48 -18.02 -6.95
N TRP A 149 -14.64 -16.86 -6.31
CA TRP A 149 -15.19 -15.61 -6.87
C TRP A 149 -16.67 -15.69 -7.24
N ALA A 150 -17.43 -14.63 -6.94
CA ALA A 150 -18.85 -14.54 -7.32
C ALA A 150 -19.06 -14.06 -8.76
N ARG A 151 -17.98 -13.63 -9.44
CA ARG A 151 -18.00 -13.09 -10.80
C ARG A 151 -16.86 -13.67 -11.62
N ARG A 152 -17.00 -13.59 -12.95
CA ARG A 152 -16.04 -14.18 -13.89
C ARG A 152 -14.83 -13.29 -14.19
N ASP A 153 -15.00 -11.97 -14.16
CA ASP A 153 -13.93 -10.99 -14.34
C ASP A 153 -14.32 -9.63 -13.73
N GLY A 154 -13.40 -8.66 -13.78
CA GLY A 154 -13.58 -7.29 -13.30
C GLY A 154 -14.02 -6.29 -14.37
N GLY A 155 -14.37 -6.74 -15.58
CA GLY A 155 -14.77 -5.86 -16.69
C GLY A 155 -13.68 -4.85 -17.09
N GLU A 156 -14.07 -3.58 -17.30
CA GLU A 156 -13.16 -2.49 -17.70
C GLU A 156 -12.06 -2.18 -16.66
N ALA A 157 -12.24 -2.61 -15.41
CA ALA A 157 -11.26 -2.42 -14.35
C ALA A 157 -10.11 -3.45 -14.39
N GLY A 158 -10.30 -4.57 -15.10
CA GLY A 158 -9.29 -5.61 -15.25
C GLY A 158 -9.91 -7.00 -15.43
N LEU A 159 -9.13 -7.92 -15.98
CA LEU A 159 -9.59 -9.27 -16.34
C LEU A 159 -9.73 -10.21 -15.14
N HIS A 160 -9.11 -9.92 -14.00
CA HIS A 160 -9.21 -10.78 -12.82
C HIS A 160 -10.52 -10.48 -12.06
N PRO A 161 -11.25 -11.49 -11.53
CA PRO A 161 -12.43 -11.28 -10.69
C PRO A 161 -12.23 -10.46 -9.42
N SER A 162 -10.99 -10.18 -9.02
CA SER A 162 -10.70 -9.28 -7.91
C SER A 162 -10.64 -7.81 -8.33
N ASN A 163 -10.57 -7.51 -9.64
CA ASN A 163 -10.35 -6.15 -10.12
C ASN A 163 -11.59 -5.26 -10.01
N ILE A 164 -11.40 -4.06 -9.46
CA ILE A 164 -12.43 -3.02 -9.36
C ILE A 164 -11.84 -1.69 -9.83
N HIS A 165 -12.71 -0.75 -10.20
CA HIS A 165 -12.27 0.61 -10.43
C HIS A 165 -11.68 1.18 -9.15
N ASP A 166 -10.52 1.81 -9.28
CA ASP A 166 -9.68 2.15 -8.15
C ASP A 166 -10.44 2.96 -7.08
N ASN A 167 -10.41 2.45 -5.85
CA ASN A 167 -11.03 3.06 -4.68
C ASN A 167 -10.04 3.20 -3.53
N ALA A 168 -10.43 3.96 -2.52
CA ALA A 168 -9.59 4.19 -1.35
C ALA A 168 -9.66 3.02 -0.39
N TYR A 169 -8.51 2.60 0.11
CA TYR A 169 -8.38 1.53 1.09
C TYR A 169 -8.31 2.06 2.52
N ALA A 170 -8.75 1.22 3.46
CA ALA A 170 -8.47 1.43 4.88
C ALA A 170 -7.15 0.73 5.25
N ILE A 171 -6.39 1.32 6.16
CA ILE A 171 -5.24 0.65 6.77
C ILE A 171 -5.76 -0.58 7.53
N GLY A 172 -5.13 -1.73 7.32
CA GLY A 172 -5.59 -3.01 7.86
C GLY A 172 -6.66 -3.72 7.02
N ALA A 173 -7.04 -3.19 5.85
CA ALA A 173 -7.86 -3.92 4.90
C ALA A 173 -7.13 -5.17 4.40
N ILE A 174 -7.87 -6.26 4.23
CA ILE A 174 -7.37 -7.51 3.64
C ILE A 174 -7.61 -7.41 2.14
N ASP A 175 -6.60 -6.99 1.38
CA ASP A 175 -6.71 -6.72 -0.05
C ASP A 175 -6.35 -7.94 -0.90
N PHE A 176 -7.20 -8.33 -1.85
CA PHE A 176 -6.96 -9.48 -2.73
C PHE A 176 -6.34 -9.04 -4.06
N THR A 177 -5.00 -8.97 -4.05
CA THR A 177 -4.17 -8.67 -5.23
C THR A 177 -4.11 -9.85 -6.21
N GLY A 178 -5.23 -10.12 -6.86
CA GLY A 178 -5.47 -11.39 -7.56
C GLY A 178 -6.06 -12.41 -6.59
N ASP A 179 -5.53 -13.63 -6.57
CA ASP A 179 -5.95 -14.69 -5.63
C ASP A 179 -5.23 -14.64 -4.28
N MET A 180 -4.19 -13.79 -4.15
CA MET A 180 -3.38 -13.71 -2.94
C MET A 180 -3.72 -12.48 -2.09
N PRO A 181 -4.05 -12.66 -0.80
CA PRO A 181 -4.34 -11.55 0.09
C PRO A 181 -3.08 -10.87 0.65
N ILE A 182 -3.21 -9.58 0.92
CA ILE A 182 -2.25 -8.75 1.65
C ILE A 182 -2.99 -7.87 2.66
N ILE A 183 -2.51 -7.84 3.91
CA ILE A 183 -2.99 -6.89 4.92
C ILE A 183 -2.31 -5.55 4.63
N LEU A 184 -3.08 -4.52 4.28
CA LEU A 184 -2.52 -3.21 3.93
C LEU A 184 -1.95 -2.51 5.17
N GLY A 185 -0.68 -2.10 5.06
CA GLY A 185 0.06 -1.46 6.14
C GLY A 185 -0.01 0.07 6.10
N PRO A 186 0.61 0.76 7.08
CA PRO A 186 0.58 2.22 7.16
C PRO A 186 1.36 2.93 6.04
N ASP A 187 2.29 2.24 5.38
CA ASP A 187 2.98 2.75 4.17
C ASP A 187 2.37 2.14 2.89
N GLY A 188 1.18 1.54 3.00
CA GLY A 188 0.47 0.89 1.91
C GLY A 188 -0.07 1.88 0.87
N PRO A 189 -0.53 1.38 -0.27
CA PRO A 189 -1.20 2.21 -1.27
C PRO A 189 -2.48 2.81 -0.70
N SER A 190 -2.78 4.06 -1.07
CA SER A 190 -4.03 4.73 -0.68
C SER A 190 -5.19 4.34 -1.60
N LEU A 191 -4.99 4.46 -2.92
CA LEU A 191 -5.94 4.03 -3.95
C LEU A 191 -5.45 2.71 -4.56
N GLY A 192 -6.38 1.82 -4.88
CA GLY A 192 -6.09 0.63 -5.69
C GLY A 192 -7.33 -0.06 -6.23
N GLY A 193 -7.09 -0.97 -7.19
CA GLY A 193 -8.12 -1.59 -8.02
C GLY A 193 -8.41 -3.05 -7.68
N PHE A 194 -8.42 -3.41 -6.40
CA PHE A 194 -8.66 -4.76 -5.90
C PHE A 194 -9.67 -4.79 -4.74
N VAL A 195 -10.42 -5.88 -4.63
CA VAL A 195 -11.45 -6.06 -3.59
C VAL A 195 -10.85 -6.45 -2.23
N CYS A 196 -11.52 -5.98 -1.18
CA CYS A 196 -11.20 -6.24 0.22
C CYS A 196 -12.44 -6.79 0.94
N PRO A 197 -12.48 -8.07 1.35
CA PRO A 197 -13.63 -8.65 2.03
C PRO A 197 -13.73 -8.28 3.52
N PHE A 198 -12.60 -7.90 4.14
CA PHE A 198 -12.52 -7.61 5.57
C PHE A 198 -11.57 -6.43 5.86
N VAL A 199 -11.79 -5.78 7.00
CA VAL A 199 -10.85 -4.80 7.58
C VAL A 199 -10.62 -5.14 9.05
N ILE A 200 -9.36 -5.14 9.48
CA ILE A 200 -8.98 -5.32 10.89
C ILE A 200 -9.56 -4.19 11.74
N ILE A 201 -10.15 -4.51 12.89
CA ILE A 201 -10.66 -3.49 13.81
C ILE A 201 -9.52 -2.62 14.37
N GLN A 202 -9.78 -1.35 14.66
CA GLN A 202 -8.77 -0.42 15.17
C GLN A 202 -8.01 -0.96 16.38
N ALA A 203 -8.72 -1.59 17.33
CA ALA A 203 -8.14 -2.14 18.55
C ALA A 203 -7.15 -3.29 18.31
N ASP A 204 -7.26 -4.01 17.19
CA ASP A 204 -6.40 -5.16 16.84
C ASP A 204 -5.33 -4.82 15.80
N LEU A 205 -5.34 -3.62 15.21
CA LEU A 205 -4.43 -3.24 14.14
C LEU A 205 -2.95 -3.36 14.52
N TRP A 206 -2.62 -3.19 15.82
CA TRP A 206 -1.26 -3.37 16.33
C TRP A 206 -0.72 -4.79 16.13
N LYS A 207 -1.58 -5.81 16.09
CA LYS A 207 -1.19 -7.23 15.87
C LYS A 207 -0.57 -7.41 14.48
N ALA A 208 -1.11 -6.75 13.46
CA ALA A 208 -0.53 -6.75 12.11
C ALA A 208 0.92 -6.22 12.08
N GLY A 209 1.23 -5.28 12.98
CA GLY A 209 2.59 -4.76 13.18
C GLY A 209 3.56 -5.74 13.84
N GLN A 210 3.08 -6.86 14.39
CA GLN A 210 3.90 -7.88 15.05
C GLN A 210 4.04 -9.18 14.25
N LEU A 211 3.24 -9.38 13.20
CA LEU A 211 3.34 -10.53 12.30
C LEU A 211 4.74 -10.63 11.70
N ALA A 212 5.38 -11.78 11.88
CA ALA A 212 6.65 -12.14 11.28
C ALA A 212 6.46 -13.19 10.17
N PRO A 213 7.34 -13.22 9.13
CA PRO A 213 7.34 -14.31 8.17
C PRO A 213 7.32 -15.70 8.84
N GLY A 214 6.41 -16.56 8.41
CA GLY A 214 6.19 -17.89 8.98
C GLY A 214 5.17 -17.96 10.12
N ASP A 215 4.72 -16.83 10.67
CA ASP A 215 3.58 -16.81 11.61
C ASP A 215 2.29 -17.27 10.92
N THR A 216 1.33 -17.72 11.72
CA THR A 216 -0.04 -18.03 11.30
C THR A 216 -1.01 -16.95 11.79
N VAL A 217 -1.96 -16.54 10.96
CA VAL A 217 -3.03 -15.61 11.32
C VAL A 217 -4.40 -16.15 10.93
N ARG A 218 -5.36 -16.12 11.87
CA ARG A 218 -6.78 -16.41 11.64
C ARG A 218 -7.61 -15.15 11.85
N PHE A 219 -8.58 -14.94 10.97
CA PHE A 219 -9.48 -13.79 11.03
C PHE A 219 -10.77 -14.14 11.78
N GLU A 220 -10.97 -13.52 12.93
CA GLU A 220 -12.21 -13.63 13.70
C GLU A 220 -13.18 -12.53 13.26
N VAL A 221 -14.26 -12.91 12.57
CA VAL A 221 -15.27 -11.95 12.12
C VAL A 221 -16.13 -11.52 13.31
N VAL A 222 -16.10 -10.23 13.64
CA VAL A 222 -16.85 -9.63 14.75
C VAL A 222 -17.94 -8.67 14.23
N ASN A 223 -18.79 -8.19 15.14
CA ASN A 223 -19.79 -7.15 14.87
C ASN A 223 -19.35 -5.78 15.40
N ASP A 224 -20.12 -4.72 15.08
CA ASP A 224 -19.78 -3.35 15.47
C ASP A 224 -19.71 -3.16 17.00
N ALA A 225 -20.58 -3.85 17.75
CA ALA A 225 -20.60 -3.75 19.22
C ALA A 225 -19.31 -4.32 19.83
N ALA A 226 -18.83 -5.46 19.33
CA ALA A 226 -17.57 -6.06 19.76
C ALA A 226 -16.36 -5.20 19.37
N ALA A 227 -16.36 -4.60 18.18
CA ALA A 227 -15.31 -3.67 17.75
C ALA A 227 -15.27 -2.41 18.64
N ALA A 228 -16.43 -1.81 18.91
CA ALA A 228 -16.55 -0.63 19.77
C ALA A 228 -16.13 -0.92 21.23
N LEU A 229 -16.51 -2.08 21.76
CA LEU A 229 -16.09 -2.52 23.09
C LEU A 229 -14.56 -2.67 23.17
N ALA A 230 -13.96 -3.34 22.18
CA ALA A 230 -12.51 -3.54 22.12
C ALA A 230 -11.75 -2.21 22.05
N LEU A 231 -12.26 -1.23 21.31
CA LEU A 231 -11.67 0.11 21.23
C LEU A 231 -11.81 0.84 22.58
N ALA A 232 -12.98 0.78 23.22
CA ALA A 232 -13.21 1.41 24.52
C ALA A 232 -12.32 0.83 25.62
N GLU A 233 -12.09 -0.50 25.62
CA GLU A 233 -11.15 -1.17 26.53
C GLU A 233 -9.71 -0.68 26.34
N GLN A 234 -9.28 -0.52 25.07
CA GLN A 234 -7.96 0.00 24.75
C GLN A 234 -7.80 1.46 25.20
N GLU A 235 -8.80 2.31 24.97
CA GLU A 235 -8.76 3.71 25.42
C GLU A 235 -8.75 3.82 26.94
N THR A 236 -9.61 3.06 27.63
CA THR A 236 -9.63 3.02 29.11
C THR A 236 -8.27 2.62 29.67
N LEU A 237 -7.59 1.67 29.02
CA LEU A 237 -6.23 1.28 29.40
C LEU A 237 -5.24 2.45 29.24
N LEU A 238 -5.29 3.17 28.10
CA LEU A 238 -4.41 4.31 27.85
C LEU A 238 -4.69 5.48 28.81
N GLU A 239 -5.96 5.77 29.10
CA GLU A 239 -6.37 6.78 30.08
C GLU A 239 -5.89 6.43 31.50
N THR A 240 -6.04 5.17 31.91
CA THR A 240 -5.55 4.70 33.22
C THR A 240 -4.03 4.88 33.34
N LEU A 241 -3.28 4.62 32.28
CA LEU A 241 -1.83 4.86 32.23
C LEU A 241 -1.47 6.36 32.26
N ASN A 242 -2.35 7.24 31.76
CA ASN A 242 -2.19 8.70 31.82
C ASN A 242 -2.49 9.27 33.22
N ASP A 243 -3.55 8.80 33.86
CA ASP A 243 -3.96 9.25 35.21
C ASP A 243 -3.02 8.74 36.31
N SER A 244 -2.42 7.57 36.11
CA SER A 244 -1.37 7.03 36.98
C SER A 244 -0.13 7.95 37.07
N ARG A 245 0.05 8.88 36.12
CA ARG A 245 1.12 9.89 36.13
C ARG A 245 0.77 11.14 36.97
N HIS A 246 -0.49 11.29 37.38
CA HIS A 246 -1.00 12.46 38.11
C HIS A 246 -1.34 12.19 39.59
N ARG A 247 -1.21 10.95 40.10
CA ARG A 247 -1.28 10.69 41.55
C ARG A 247 0.12 10.70 42.18
N PRO A 248 0.37 11.53 43.21
CA PRO A 248 1.42 11.22 44.17
C PRO A 248 1.07 9.88 44.81
N CYS A 249 2.03 8.95 44.90
CA CYS A 249 1.87 7.70 45.64
C CYS A 249 1.30 7.97 47.05
N GLY A 250 0.01 7.71 47.23
CA GLY A 250 -0.61 7.47 48.53
C GLY A 250 -0.66 5.96 48.79
N PRO A 251 -0.77 5.53 50.06
CA PRO A 251 -0.76 4.11 50.41
C PRO A 251 -1.97 3.38 49.81
N PRO A 252 -1.87 2.07 49.57
CA PRO A 252 -2.95 1.31 48.95
C PRO A 252 -4.20 1.29 49.85
N PRO A 253 -5.41 1.18 49.27
CA PRO A 253 -6.60 0.93 50.06
C PRO A 253 -6.50 -0.44 50.75
N PRO A 254 -7.17 -0.61 51.90
CA PRO A 254 -7.06 -1.84 52.69
C PRO A 254 -7.59 -3.04 51.90
N GLN A 255 -6.87 -4.15 52.02
CA GLN A 255 -7.24 -5.46 51.49
C GLN A 255 -8.60 -5.88 52.05
N GLY A 256 -9.59 -6.00 51.16
CA GLY A 256 -10.92 -6.49 51.47
C GLY A 256 -11.53 -7.09 50.22
N GLU A 257 -11.73 -8.41 50.26
CA GLU A 257 -12.46 -9.27 49.32
C GLU A 257 -11.74 -9.63 48.01
N ALA A 258 -11.15 -10.82 48.05
CA ALA A 258 -10.70 -11.56 46.89
C ALA A 258 -11.89 -11.86 45.95
N LEU A 259 -11.93 -11.20 44.79
CA LEU A 259 -12.63 -11.74 43.62
C LEU A 259 -11.67 -12.71 42.93
N ASN A 260 -11.79 -13.94 43.36
CA ASN A 260 -11.22 -15.12 42.74
C ASN A 260 -12.02 -15.40 41.45
N GLU A 261 -11.68 -14.74 40.35
CA GLU A 261 -12.16 -15.14 39.03
C GLU A 261 -10.95 -15.39 38.12
N SER A 262 -10.64 -16.68 37.98
CA SER A 262 -9.87 -17.21 36.86
C SER A 262 -10.41 -16.62 35.55
N PRO A 263 -9.55 -16.33 34.54
CA PRO A 263 -10.05 -15.98 33.22
C PRO A 263 -11.01 -17.10 32.76
N PRO A 264 -12.20 -16.79 32.23
CA PRO A 264 -13.07 -17.82 31.71
C PRO A 264 -12.31 -18.57 30.60
N PRO A 265 -12.47 -19.90 30.51
CA PRO A 265 -11.92 -20.64 29.38
C PRO A 265 -12.48 -20.01 28.10
N VAL A 266 -11.60 -19.85 27.11
CA VAL A 266 -11.94 -19.45 25.74
C VAL A 266 -13.13 -20.30 25.30
N GLY A 267 -14.32 -19.69 25.35
CA GLY A 267 -15.55 -20.34 24.97
C GLY A 267 -15.48 -20.62 23.48
N ASP A 268 -15.87 -21.84 23.12
CA ASP A 268 -16.06 -22.29 21.76
C ASP A 268 -17.09 -21.37 21.08
N VAL A 269 -16.63 -20.29 20.43
CA VAL A 269 -17.48 -19.41 19.63
C VAL A 269 -17.72 -20.15 18.33
N SER A 270 -18.72 -21.04 18.36
CA SER A 270 -19.27 -21.61 17.16
C SER A 270 -19.71 -20.46 16.25
N ALA A 271 -19.10 -20.37 15.07
CA ALA A 271 -19.46 -19.45 14.01
C ALA A 271 -20.95 -19.61 13.68
N GLN A 272 -21.77 -18.69 14.19
CA GLN A 272 -23.05 -18.34 13.63
C GLN A 272 -23.00 -16.83 13.39
N PRO A 273 -23.29 -16.34 12.17
CA PRO A 273 -23.29 -14.91 11.89
C PRO A 273 -24.40 -14.27 12.73
N THR A 274 -24.03 -13.55 13.79
CA THR A 274 -24.96 -12.74 14.55
C THR A 274 -25.29 -11.48 13.75
N GLU A 275 -26.57 -11.13 13.71
CA GLU A 275 -27.15 -9.97 13.02
C GLU A 275 -26.28 -8.72 13.24
N GLY A 276 -25.66 -8.23 12.16
CA GLY A 276 -24.62 -7.18 12.19
C GLY A 276 -23.45 -7.40 11.23
N GLY A 277 -23.48 -8.48 10.42
CA GLY A 277 -22.39 -8.91 9.54
C GLY A 277 -22.48 -8.54 8.05
N ASP A 278 -23.46 -7.74 7.63
CA ASP A 278 -23.55 -7.34 6.21
C ASP A 278 -22.55 -6.20 5.91
N PRO A 279 -21.66 -6.35 4.92
CA PRO A 279 -20.80 -5.25 4.48
C PRO A 279 -21.57 -4.09 3.83
N VAL A 280 -22.80 -4.30 3.36
CA VAL A 280 -23.67 -3.24 2.80
C VAL A 280 -24.55 -2.68 3.92
N LEU A 281 -24.27 -1.44 4.32
CA LEU A 281 -24.98 -0.73 5.39
C LEU A 281 -26.31 -0.13 4.91
N ARG A 282 -26.33 0.37 3.67
CA ARG A 282 -27.50 1.00 3.06
C ARG A 282 -27.37 1.00 1.56
N GLU A 283 -28.51 0.87 0.88
CA GLU A 283 -28.66 1.12 -0.54
C GLU A 283 -29.71 2.21 -0.76
N LEU A 284 -29.40 3.17 -1.64
CA LEU A 284 -30.40 4.06 -2.24
C LEU A 284 -30.57 3.65 -3.71
N PRO A 285 -31.79 3.28 -4.13
CA PRO A 285 -32.03 2.94 -5.51
C PRO A 285 -31.84 4.17 -6.41
N GLU A 286 -31.55 3.89 -7.68
CA GLU A 286 -31.54 4.90 -8.73
C GLU A 286 -32.89 5.64 -8.77
N GLN A 287 -32.84 6.96 -8.82
CA GLN A 287 -34.04 7.80 -8.82
C GLN A 287 -33.80 9.09 -9.61
N GLY A 288 -34.46 9.21 -10.77
CA GLY A 288 -34.27 10.36 -11.65
C GLY A 288 -32.81 10.46 -12.10
N HIS A 289 -32.17 11.60 -11.82
CA HIS A 289 -30.74 11.83 -12.12
C HIS A 289 -29.79 11.34 -11.02
N ARG A 290 -30.30 10.82 -9.89
CA ARG A 290 -29.46 10.23 -8.85
C ARG A 290 -29.15 8.77 -9.23
N PRO A 291 -27.87 8.41 -9.50
CA PRO A 291 -27.49 7.02 -9.70
C PRO A 291 -27.71 6.21 -8.42
N ARG A 292 -27.77 4.88 -8.54
CA ARG A 292 -27.76 3.98 -7.38
C ARG A 292 -26.59 4.33 -6.45
N VAL A 293 -26.83 4.36 -5.14
CA VAL A 293 -25.80 4.65 -4.13
C VAL A 293 -25.71 3.49 -3.14
N LEU A 294 -24.51 2.97 -2.95
CA LEU A 294 -24.21 1.94 -1.95
C LEU A 294 -23.32 2.52 -0.86
N TYR A 295 -23.72 2.31 0.38
CA TYR A 295 -22.91 2.63 1.56
C TYR A 295 -22.41 1.33 2.16
N ARG A 296 -21.09 1.16 2.18
CA ARG A 296 -20.42 -0.06 2.63
C ARG A 296 -19.58 0.20 3.87
N ARG A 297 -19.57 -0.79 4.76
CA ARG A 297 -18.64 -0.84 5.89
C ARG A 297 -17.21 -0.96 5.37
N GLN A 298 -16.28 -0.20 5.93
CA GLN A 298 -14.86 -0.30 5.63
C GLN A 298 -14.04 -0.27 6.92
N GLY A 299 -14.31 -1.23 7.81
CA GLY A 299 -13.79 -1.24 9.18
C GLY A 299 -14.61 -0.37 10.13
N ASP A 300 -14.06 -0.11 11.31
CA ASP A 300 -14.68 0.65 12.41
C ASP A 300 -14.26 2.13 12.44
N GLN A 301 -13.43 2.57 11.48
CA GLN A 301 -12.98 3.96 11.32
C GLN A 301 -13.25 4.51 9.90
N HIS A 302 -13.79 3.70 8.97
CA HIS A 302 -14.06 4.17 7.60
C HIS A 302 -15.40 3.67 7.06
N LEU A 303 -15.96 4.45 6.15
CA LEU A 303 -17.17 4.12 5.38
C LEU A 303 -16.91 4.43 3.90
N LEU A 304 -17.30 3.50 3.02
CA LEU A 304 -17.13 3.64 1.58
C LEU A 304 -18.49 3.89 0.91
N ILE A 305 -18.62 5.00 0.19
CA ILE A 305 -19.76 5.31 -0.68
C ILE A 305 -19.40 4.92 -2.10
N GLU A 306 -20.27 4.17 -2.78
CA GLU A 306 -20.10 3.75 -4.18
C GLU A 306 -21.28 4.17 -5.04
N TYR A 307 -21.02 4.66 -6.25
CA TYR A 307 -22.06 5.16 -7.17
C TYR A 307 -22.21 4.32 -8.43
N GLY A 308 -23.46 4.06 -8.83
CA GLY A 308 -23.81 3.51 -10.15
C GLY A 308 -23.28 2.10 -10.43
N PRO A 309 -23.28 1.66 -11.70
CA PRO A 309 -22.64 0.42 -12.10
C PRO A 309 -21.10 0.50 -12.03
N ILE A 310 -20.42 -0.66 -12.14
CA ILE A 310 -18.96 -0.77 -12.15
C ILE A 310 -18.46 -0.49 -13.57
N VAL A 311 -18.47 0.78 -13.96
CA VAL A 311 -18.01 1.28 -15.27
C VAL A 311 -17.21 2.56 -15.10
N LEU A 312 -16.36 2.89 -16.08
CA LEU A 312 -15.73 4.21 -16.13
C LEU A 312 -16.71 5.28 -16.63
N ASP A 313 -17.27 6.04 -15.70
CA ASP A 313 -18.17 7.16 -15.99
C ASP A 313 -17.73 8.44 -15.27
N LEU A 314 -17.47 9.50 -16.06
CA LEU A 314 -17.07 10.80 -15.55
C LEU A 314 -18.19 11.49 -14.77
N GLU A 315 -19.46 11.23 -15.08
CA GLU A 315 -20.58 11.82 -14.35
C GLU A 315 -20.66 11.29 -12.91
N LEU A 316 -20.40 9.99 -12.70
CA LEU A 316 -20.29 9.41 -11.36
C LEU A 316 -19.16 10.07 -10.58
N ARG A 317 -18.00 10.31 -11.21
CA ARG A 317 -16.88 11.00 -10.57
C ARG A 317 -17.17 12.45 -10.22
N LEU A 318 -17.89 13.17 -11.08
CA LEU A 318 -18.33 14.54 -10.80
C LEU A 318 -19.31 14.58 -9.63
N ARG A 319 -20.25 13.62 -9.56
CA ARG A 319 -21.15 13.48 -8.41
C ARG A 319 -20.40 13.23 -7.10
N ILE A 320 -19.38 12.38 -7.12
CA ILE A 320 -18.48 12.16 -5.98
C ILE A 320 -17.79 13.45 -5.54
N HIS A 321 -17.39 14.28 -6.50
CA HIS A 321 -16.77 15.56 -6.17
C HIS A 321 -17.78 16.52 -5.54
N ALA A 322 -19.00 16.58 -6.06
CA ALA A 322 -20.07 17.37 -5.47
C ALA A 322 -20.34 16.93 -4.02
N LEU A 323 -20.44 15.61 -3.77
CA LEU A 323 -20.55 15.06 -2.41
C LEU A 323 -19.36 15.48 -1.53
N LEU A 324 -18.14 15.35 -2.04
CA LEU A 324 -16.92 15.72 -1.31
C LEU A 324 -16.92 17.19 -0.91
N LEU A 325 -17.27 18.10 -1.83
CA LEU A 325 -17.33 19.55 -1.56
C LEU A 325 -18.40 19.89 -0.51
N GLU A 326 -19.57 19.27 -0.60
CA GLU A 326 -20.63 19.43 0.41
C GLU A 326 -20.18 18.93 1.79
N LEU A 327 -19.54 17.78 1.88
CA LEU A 327 -19.03 17.24 3.16
C LEU A 327 -17.92 18.11 3.75
N GLN A 328 -17.02 18.65 2.91
CA GLN A 328 -16.01 19.60 3.35
C GLN A 328 -16.63 20.90 3.90
N SER A 329 -17.69 21.39 3.26
CA SER A 329 -18.44 22.57 3.71
C SER A 329 -19.15 22.32 5.05
N LEU A 330 -19.74 21.13 5.23
CA LEU A 330 -20.40 20.74 6.48
C LEU A 330 -19.43 20.59 7.66
N ALA A 331 -18.17 20.23 7.39
CA ALA A 331 -17.13 20.04 8.41
C ALA A 331 -17.61 19.19 9.60
N LEU A 332 -18.23 18.04 9.31
CA LEU A 332 -18.85 17.16 10.31
C LEU A 332 -17.85 16.80 11.42
N PRO A 333 -18.18 17.07 12.71
CA PRO A 333 -17.30 16.71 13.81
C PRO A 333 -17.02 15.21 13.84
N GLY A 334 -15.73 14.83 13.89
CA GLY A 334 -15.30 13.44 13.89
C GLY A 334 -14.86 12.92 12.52
N VAL A 335 -15.20 13.58 11.41
CA VAL A 335 -14.56 13.28 10.12
C VAL A 335 -13.10 13.75 10.15
N ILE A 336 -12.18 12.85 9.80
CA ILE A 336 -10.73 13.08 9.78
C ILE A 336 -10.30 13.51 8.38
N ASP A 337 -10.64 12.72 7.36
CA ASP A 337 -10.33 13.01 5.96
C ASP A 337 -11.33 12.33 5.00
N LEU A 338 -11.26 12.76 3.73
CA LEU A 338 -12.11 12.31 2.64
C LEU A 338 -11.24 11.94 1.44
N THR A 339 -11.34 10.70 0.98
CA THR A 339 -10.51 10.19 -0.12
C THR A 339 -11.36 9.75 -1.29
N PRO A 340 -11.39 10.50 -2.42
CA PRO A 340 -12.15 10.12 -3.59
C PRO A 340 -11.43 9.04 -4.41
N GLY A 341 -12.17 8.00 -4.79
CA GLY A 341 -11.79 7.04 -5.83
C GLY A 341 -12.39 7.40 -7.19
N ILE A 342 -12.42 6.44 -8.11
CA ILE A 342 -13.02 6.64 -9.44
C ILE A 342 -14.54 6.76 -9.37
N ARG A 343 -15.18 5.81 -8.71
CA ARG A 343 -16.64 5.73 -8.54
C ARG A 343 -17.06 5.59 -7.08
N SER A 344 -16.17 6.00 -6.17
CA SER A 344 -16.40 5.95 -4.74
C SER A 344 -15.85 7.15 -3.99
N LEU A 345 -16.35 7.36 -2.76
CA LEU A 345 -15.76 8.26 -1.77
C LEU A 345 -15.57 7.49 -0.47
N GLN A 346 -14.37 7.50 0.10
CA GLN A 346 -14.14 7.03 1.45
C GLN A 346 -14.22 8.19 2.43
N VAL A 347 -14.91 7.96 3.55
CA VAL A 347 -14.91 8.84 4.72
C VAL A 347 -14.12 8.14 5.83
N HIS A 348 -13.01 8.74 6.24
CA HIS A 348 -12.26 8.34 7.44
C HIS A 348 -12.76 9.17 8.62
N TYR A 349 -13.17 8.53 9.70
CA TYR A 349 -13.78 9.19 10.85
C TYR A 349 -13.38 8.54 12.17
N ASP A 350 -13.33 9.35 13.23
CA ASP A 350 -13.15 8.89 14.60
C ASP A 350 -14.49 8.37 15.15
N SER A 351 -14.63 7.05 15.23
CA SER A 351 -15.88 6.42 15.69
C SER A 351 -16.23 6.67 17.16
N ARG A 352 -15.30 7.22 17.95
CA ARG A 352 -15.57 7.67 19.33
C ARG A 352 -16.30 9.01 19.35
N ARG A 353 -16.23 9.79 18.26
CA ARG A 353 -16.81 11.13 18.14
C ARG A 353 -18.02 11.18 17.20
N LEU A 354 -18.06 10.31 16.20
CA LEU A 354 -19.12 10.24 15.21
C LEU A 354 -19.53 8.78 15.01
N THR A 355 -20.78 8.44 15.32
CA THR A 355 -21.25 7.06 15.13
C THR A 355 -21.45 6.76 13.64
N GLN A 356 -21.35 5.48 13.26
CA GLN A 356 -21.60 5.05 11.88
C GLN A 356 -23.03 5.40 11.43
N ALA A 357 -24.00 5.29 12.34
CA ALA A 357 -25.40 5.63 12.07
C ALA A 357 -25.58 7.13 11.79
N ASP A 358 -24.95 7.99 12.60
CA ASP A 358 -25.02 9.44 12.41
C ASP A 358 -24.32 9.88 11.12
N LEU A 359 -23.15 9.30 10.82
CA LEU A 359 -22.45 9.54 9.56
C LEU A 359 -23.31 9.13 8.37
N LEU A 360 -23.90 7.93 8.42
CA LEU A 360 -24.77 7.42 7.35
C LEU A 360 -26.00 8.33 7.14
N ALA A 361 -26.64 8.78 8.22
CA ALA A 361 -27.75 9.71 8.15
C ALA A 361 -27.35 11.05 7.51
N ALA A 362 -26.19 11.60 7.88
CA ALA A 362 -25.66 12.81 7.28
C ALA A 362 -25.36 12.64 5.78
N LEU A 363 -24.77 11.51 5.39
CA LEU A 363 -24.47 11.19 3.99
C LEU A 363 -25.74 11.07 3.13
N VAL A 364 -26.76 10.38 3.62
CA VAL A 364 -28.06 10.28 2.92
C VAL A 364 -28.70 11.65 2.76
N ALA A 365 -28.65 12.48 3.81
CA ALA A 365 -29.20 13.84 3.75
C ALA A 365 -28.44 14.74 2.76
N VAL A 366 -27.12 14.60 2.61
CA VAL A 366 -26.34 15.32 1.58
C VAL A 366 -26.73 14.84 0.19
N GLU A 367 -26.84 13.51 0.01
CA GLU A 367 -27.16 12.90 -1.27
C GLU A 367 -28.53 13.36 -1.81
N GLU A 368 -29.51 13.54 -0.92
CA GLU A 368 -30.83 14.11 -1.26
C GLU A 368 -30.74 15.59 -1.68
N ARG A 369 -29.81 16.37 -1.11
CA ARG A 369 -29.61 17.79 -1.46
C ARG A 369 -28.89 18.01 -2.79
N LEU A 370 -28.02 17.08 -3.21
CA LEU A 370 -27.23 17.22 -4.44
C LEU A 370 -28.08 17.32 -5.72
N GLY A 371 -29.29 16.76 -5.73
CA GLY A 371 -30.16 16.78 -6.92
C GLY A 371 -29.51 16.14 -8.15
N GLY A 372 -29.77 16.70 -9.34
CA GLY A 372 -29.37 16.16 -10.65
C GLY A 372 -28.06 16.67 -11.26
N LEU A 373 -27.42 17.68 -10.65
CA LEU A 373 -26.14 18.26 -11.09
C LEU A 373 -26.11 18.85 -12.53
N ASP A 374 -27.25 19.18 -13.13
CA ASP A 374 -27.31 19.60 -14.54
C ASP A 374 -26.46 20.84 -14.87
N ASP A 375 -26.38 21.80 -13.94
CA ASP A 375 -25.57 23.02 -14.05
C ASP A 375 -24.23 22.91 -13.27
N PHE A 376 -23.81 21.70 -12.91
CA PHE A 376 -22.60 21.52 -12.10
C PHE A 376 -21.34 21.89 -12.89
N GLU A 377 -20.57 22.81 -12.33
CA GLU A 377 -19.31 23.28 -12.88
C GLU A 377 -18.22 23.31 -11.80
N ILE A 378 -16.99 23.06 -12.23
CA ILE A 378 -15.84 22.99 -11.32
C ILE A 378 -14.61 23.67 -11.95
N PRO A 379 -13.74 24.28 -11.14
CA PRO A 379 -12.43 24.72 -11.61
C PRO A 379 -11.65 23.53 -12.19
N SER A 380 -11.01 23.73 -13.34
CA SER A 380 -10.25 22.69 -14.02
C SER A 380 -9.05 23.33 -14.71
N ARG A 381 -7.83 23.05 -14.23
CA ARG A 381 -6.62 23.63 -14.81
C ARG A 381 -6.12 22.78 -15.96
N VAL A 382 -5.74 23.37 -17.08
CA VAL A 382 -5.04 22.67 -18.16
C VAL A 382 -3.55 22.73 -17.88
N VAL A 383 -2.96 21.59 -17.51
CA VAL A 383 -1.55 21.49 -17.11
C VAL A 383 -0.74 20.91 -18.26
N HIS A 384 0.12 21.74 -18.87
CA HIS A 384 0.95 21.34 -20.00
C HIS A 384 2.27 20.72 -19.54
N LEU A 385 2.46 19.43 -19.79
CA LEU A 385 3.64 18.69 -19.35
C LEU A 385 4.52 18.25 -20.55
N PRO A 386 5.86 18.41 -20.48
CA PRO A 386 6.76 17.84 -21.48
C PRO A 386 6.74 16.31 -21.40
N LEU A 387 6.69 15.63 -22.53
CA LEU A 387 6.75 14.17 -22.61
C LEU A 387 7.83 13.74 -23.60
N SER A 388 8.81 12.97 -23.10
CA SER A 388 9.73 12.19 -23.93
C SER A 388 9.04 10.89 -24.34
N TRP A 389 8.74 10.77 -25.63
CA TRP A 389 8.08 9.61 -26.22
C TRP A 389 9.07 8.45 -26.38
N ASN A 390 8.67 7.24 -25.98
CA ASN A 390 9.54 6.05 -26.00
C ASN A 390 10.91 6.29 -25.33
N ASP A 391 10.88 6.93 -24.17
CA ASP A 391 12.06 7.37 -23.41
C ASP A 391 13.03 6.21 -23.08
N PRO A 392 14.36 6.44 -23.05
CA PRO A 392 15.32 5.40 -22.68
C PRO A 392 15.04 4.74 -21.32
N ALA A 393 14.46 5.47 -20.36
CA ALA A 393 14.12 4.92 -19.06
C ALA A 393 13.01 3.87 -19.12
N ILE A 394 12.03 4.00 -20.04
CA ILE A 394 10.98 2.98 -20.19
C ILE A 394 11.55 1.71 -20.82
N ARG A 395 12.46 1.82 -21.78
CA ARG A 395 13.13 0.67 -22.41
C ARG A 395 13.96 -0.10 -21.39
N GLN A 396 14.77 0.60 -20.60
CA GLN A 396 15.52 0.01 -19.49
C GLN A 396 14.59 -0.73 -18.50
N THR A 397 13.42 -0.16 -18.25
CA THR A 397 12.42 -0.76 -17.34
C THR A 397 11.87 -2.06 -17.90
N ILE A 398 11.56 -2.10 -19.20
CA ILE A 398 11.07 -3.30 -19.90
C ILE A 398 12.18 -4.37 -19.98
N ASP A 399 13.41 -3.97 -20.32
CA ASP A 399 14.56 -4.89 -20.37
C ASP A 399 14.79 -5.58 -19.02
N LYS A 400 14.76 -4.81 -17.92
CA LYS A 400 14.88 -5.36 -16.56
C LYS A 400 13.75 -6.33 -16.24
N TYR A 401 12.51 -6.01 -16.66
CA TYR A 401 11.37 -6.90 -16.46
C TYR A 401 11.56 -8.21 -17.21
N MET A 402 11.96 -8.16 -18.47
CA MET A 402 12.20 -9.37 -19.27
C MET A 402 13.32 -10.23 -18.68
N GLN A 403 14.39 -9.61 -18.19
CA GLN A 403 15.52 -10.34 -17.60
C GLN A 403 15.21 -11.00 -16.26
N ALA A 404 14.42 -10.33 -15.41
CA ALA A 404 14.26 -10.72 -14.00
C ALA A 404 12.90 -11.34 -13.67
N VAL A 405 11.88 -11.11 -14.51
CA VAL A 405 10.50 -11.46 -14.19
C VAL A 405 9.90 -12.34 -15.29
N ARG A 406 9.79 -11.81 -16.51
CA ARG A 406 9.09 -12.49 -17.59
C ARG A 406 9.44 -11.90 -18.97
N ASP A 407 10.12 -12.66 -19.80
CA ASP A 407 10.51 -12.27 -21.16
C ASP A 407 9.46 -12.61 -22.23
N ASP A 408 8.56 -13.55 -21.95
CA ASP A 408 7.56 -14.07 -22.90
C ASP A 408 6.18 -13.38 -22.79
N ALA A 409 6.08 -12.28 -22.05
CA ALA A 409 4.80 -11.60 -21.84
C ALA A 409 4.25 -10.97 -23.15
N PRO A 410 2.93 -11.00 -23.41
CA PRO A 410 2.35 -10.49 -24.67
C PRO A 410 2.61 -9.00 -24.96
N TRP A 411 2.89 -8.21 -23.93
CA TRP A 411 3.23 -6.79 -24.02
C TRP A 411 4.72 -6.50 -24.15
N CYS A 412 5.57 -7.54 -24.13
CA CYS A 412 7.01 -7.43 -24.34
C CYS A 412 7.38 -7.88 -25.77
N PRO A 413 8.45 -7.34 -26.38
CA PRO A 413 9.39 -6.37 -25.82
C PRO A 413 8.95 -4.90 -25.97
N ASP A 414 7.80 -4.62 -26.59
CA ASP A 414 7.36 -3.27 -26.91
C ASP A 414 5.92 -3.00 -26.46
N ASN A 415 5.80 -2.28 -25.35
CA ASN A 415 4.52 -1.85 -24.80
C ASN A 415 3.72 -0.95 -25.75
N ILE A 416 4.38 -0.11 -26.55
CA ILE A 416 3.71 0.83 -27.45
C ILE A 416 3.11 0.05 -28.62
N GLU A 417 3.84 -0.93 -29.14
CA GLU A 417 3.31 -1.88 -30.12
C GLU A 417 2.10 -2.63 -29.55
N PHE A 418 2.19 -3.11 -28.31
CA PHE A 418 1.07 -3.76 -27.65
C PHE A 418 -0.15 -2.84 -27.54
N ILE A 419 0.03 -1.58 -27.11
CA ILE A 419 -1.04 -0.58 -27.04
C ILE A 419 -1.71 -0.41 -28.41
N ARG A 420 -0.92 -0.31 -29.49
CA ARG A 420 -1.45 -0.23 -30.86
C ARG A 420 -2.30 -1.46 -31.19
N ARG A 421 -1.73 -2.66 -30.97
CA ARG A 421 -2.32 -3.94 -31.35
C ARG A 421 -3.66 -4.17 -30.63
N VAL A 422 -3.66 -4.05 -29.30
CA VAL A 422 -4.84 -4.33 -28.47
C VAL A 422 -5.98 -3.31 -28.66
N ASN A 423 -5.68 -2.12 -29.22
CA ASN A 423 -6.68 -1.11 -29.55
C ASN A 423 -7.09 -1.10 -31.03
N GLY A 424 -6.55 -2.01 -31.87
CA GLY A 424 -6.92 -2.09 -33.28
C GLY A 424 -6.43 -0.90 -34.12
N LEU A 425 -5.34 -0.25 -33.70
CA LEU A 425 -4.79 0.92 -34.39
C LEU A 425 -3.88 0.50 -35.55
N ALA A 426 -3.86 1.31 -36.61
CA ALA A 426 -3.13 0.98 -37.84
C ALA A 426 -1.60 1.12 -37.65
N SER A 427 -1.15 2.05 -36.80
CA SER A 427 0.27 2.36 -36.61
C SER A 427 0.60 2.80 -35.19
N ILE A 428 1.88 2.73 -34.81
CA ILE A 428 2.39 3.31 -33.56
C ILE A 428 2.21 4.84 -33.58
N ASP A 429 2.30 5.47 -34.74
CA ASP A 429 2.08 6.92 -34.91
C ASP A 429 0.65 7.32 -34.53
N ASP A 430 -0.34 6.44 -34.74
CA ASP A 430 -1.71 6.67 -34.26
C ASP A 430 -1.80 6.67 -32.73
N VAL A 431 -1.05 5.78 -32.06
CA VAL A 431 -0.94 5.78 -30.59
C VAL A 431 -0.34 7.10 -30.12
N GLN A 432 0.76 7.51 -30.74
CA GLN A 432 1.45 8.75 -30.40
C GLN A 432 0.52 9.96 -30.57
N ARG A 433 -0.14 10.06 -31.72
CA ARG A 433 -1.10 11.15 -32.01
C ARG A 433 -2.20 11.20 -30.95
N ILE A 434 -2.86 10.07 -30.66
CA ILE A 434 -3.93 10.01 -29.64
C ILE A 434 -3.41 10.47 -28.28
N VAL A 435 -2.21 10.04 -27.88
CA VAL A 435 -1.62 10.43 -26.58
C VAL A 435 -1.36 11.93 -26.48
N PHE A 436 -0.83 12.56 -27.54
CA PHE A 436 -0.54 14.00 -27.54
C PHE A 436 -1.80 14.88 -27.75
N ASP A 437 -2.82 14.37 -28.45
CA ASP A 437 -4.07 15.10 -28.69
C ASP A 437 -5.05 15.00 -27.50
N ALA A 438 -4.86 14.03 -26.61
CA ALA A 438 -5.73 13.80 -25.46
C ALA A 438 -5.67 14.92 -24.41
N ARG A 439 -6.83 15.16 -23.77
CA ARG A 439 -6.97 15.93 -22.53
C ARG A 439 -7.29 14.93 -21.42
N TYR A 440 -6.31 14.61 -20.59
CA TYR A 440 -6.46 13.61 -19.52
C TYR A 440 -7.01 14.27 -18.25
N LEU A 441 -8.27 14.02 -17.92
CA LEU A 441 -8.90 14.52 -16.71
C LEU A 441 -8.40 13.71 -15.51
N VAL A 442 -7.81 14.39 -14.52
CA VAL A 442 -7.32 13.79 -13.28
C VAL A 442 -8.51 13.43 -12.39
N MET A 443 -8.77 12.13 -12.28
CA MET A 443 -9.89 11.58 -11.50
C MET A 443 -9.51 11.42 -10.03
N GLY A 444 -8.27 11.07 -9.74
CA GLY A 444 -7.76 10.84 -8.39
C GLY A 444 -6.26 11.07 -8.32
N LEU A 445 -5.73 11.08 -7.11
CA LEU A 445 -4.30 11.22 -6.82
C LEU A 445 -3.87 10.11 -5.88
N GLY A 446 -2.62 9.66 -6.02
CA GLY A 446 -2.06 8.56 -5.24
C GLY A 446 -2.22 7.18 -5.88
N ASP A 447 -2.28 7.10 -7.22
CA ASP A 447 -2.28 5.83 -8.00
C ASP A 447 -0.94 5.67 -8.80
N VAL A 448 0.14 5.19 -8.18
CA VAL A 448 0.28 4.89 -6.75
C VAL A 448 1.30 5.85 -6.11
N TYR A 449 0.95 6.36 -4.93
CA TYR A 449 1.77 7.25 -4.10
C TYR A 449 2.04 8.67 -4.67
N LEU A 450 2.47 9.57 -3.77
CA LEU A 450 3.08 10.88 -4.05
C LEU A 450 2.49 11.67 -5.24
N GLY A 451 1.18 11.91 -5.22
CA GLY A 451 0.53 12.76 -6.23
C GLY A 451 0.48 12.16 -7.64
N ALA A 452 0.79 10.86 -7.80
CA ALA A 452 0.58 10.14 -9.05
C ALA A 452 -0.89 10.21 -9.44
N PRO A 453 -1.25 10.75 -10.62
CA PRO A 453 -2.63 10.84 -11.03
C PRO A 453 -3.16 9.49 -11.49
N VAL A 454 -4.43 9.23 -11.22
CA VAL A 454 -5.24 8.37 -12.09
C VAL A 454 -6.06 9.30 -12.98
N ALA A 455 -5.81 9.26 -14.28
CA ALA A 455 -6.44 10.16 -15.23
C ALA A 455 -6.99 9.41 -16.44
N THR A 456 -8.03 9.95 -17.08
CA THR A 456 -8.57 9.37 -18.32
C THR A 456 -8.91 10.47 -19.32
N PRO A 457 -8.77 10.23 -20.63
CA PRO A 457 -9.18 11.21 -21.62
C PRO A 457 -10.66 11.60 -21.51
N VAL A 458 -10.91 12.92 -21.54
CA VAL A 458 -12.29 13.47 -21.57
C VAL A 458 -13.05 12.91 -22.77
N ASP A 459 -12.45 12.97 -23.96
CA ASP A 459 -13.01 12.38 -25.19
C ASP A 459 -12.85 10.85 -25.17
N PRO A 460 -13.96 10.07 -25.23
CA PRO A 460 -13.91 8.61 -25.26
C PRO A 460 -13.08 8.03 -26.42
N ARG A 461 -12.91 8.77 -27.53
CA ARG A 461 -12.11 8.35 -28.70
C ARG A 461 -10.61 8.36 -28.43
N HIS A 462 -10.18 8.95 -27.32
CA HIS A 462 -8.78 8.94 -26.91
C HIS A 462 -8.50 7.92 -25.80
N ARG A 463 -9.53 7.23 -25.28
CA ARG A 463 -9.40 6.23 -24.22
C ARG A 463 -8.85 4.92 -24.79
N LEU A 464 -7.53 4.85 -24.91
CA LEU A 464 -6.81 3.60 -25.19
C LEU A 464 -6.93 2.67 -23.98
N VAL A 465 -7.34 1.42 -24.22
CA VAL A 465 -7.54 0.41 -23.18
C VAL A 465 -6.44 -0.63 -23.28
N THR A 466 -5.87 -1.02 -22.15
CA THR A 466 -4.80 -2.01 -22.05
C THR A 466 -5.00 -2.91 -20.83
N THR A 467 -4.21 -3.98 -20.72
CA THR A 467 -4.07 -4.69 -19.44
C THR A 467 -2.95 -4.08 -18.58
N LYS A 468 -3.06 -4.26 -17.26
CA LYS A 468 -1.90 -4.15 -16.35
C LYS A 468 -0.97 -5.36 -16.57
N TYR A 469 0.33 -5.19 -16.30
CA TYR A 469 1.35 -6.24 -16.30
C TYR A 469 0.94 -7.40 -15.39
N ASN A 470 1.29 -8.62 -15.79
CA ASN A 470 1.07 -9.82 -15.00
C ASN A 470 2.23 -10.83 -15.11
N PRO A 471 3.03 -11.03 -14.04
CA PRO A 471 3.04 -10.25 -12.81
C PRO A 471 3.55 -8.81 -13.04
N ALA A 472 3.27 -7.91 -12.09
CA ALA A 472 3.69 -6.51 -12.16
C ALA A 472 5.22 -6.35 -12.14
N ARG A 473 5.72 -5.22 -12.65
CA ARG A 473 7.16 -4.89 -12.56
C ARG A 473 7.55 -4.63 -11.11
N THR A 474 8.73 -5.08 -10.73
CA THR A 474 9.34 -4.79 -9.42
C THR A 474 9.97 -3.39 -9.35
N TRP A 475 10.34 -2.81 -10.50
CA TRP A 475 10.97 -1.49 -10.59
C TRP A 475 10.43 -0.67 -11.76
N THR A 476 10.14 0.59 -11.51
CA THR A 476 9.75 1.63 -12.46
C THR A 476 10.34 2.95 -11.95
N PRO A 477 11.11 3.70 -12.76
CA PRO A 477 11.72 4.94 -12.34
C PRO A 477 10.69 6.08 -12.24
N PRO A 478 10.98 7.16 -11.49
CA PRO A 478 10.04 8.24 -11.27
C PRO A 478 9.70 8.98 -12.57
N ASN A 479 8.41 9.31 -12.65
CA ASN A 479 7.67 10.06 -13.65
C ASN A 479 7.65 9.44 -15.05
N VAL A 480 7.86 8.13 -15.11
CA VAL A 480 7.40 7.34 -16.24
C VAL A 480 5.88 7.46 -16.34
N VAL A 481 5.38 7.45 -17.57
CA VAL A 481 3.96 7.56 -17.90
C VAL A 481 3.51 6.26 -18.57
N GLY A 482 2.35 5.76 -18.14
CA GLY A 482 1.79 4.53 -18.70
C GLY A 482 0.26 4.50 -18.70
N ILE A 483 -0.30 3.53 -19.42
CA ILE A 483 -1.74 3.23 -19.48
C ILE A 483 -2.00 1.85 -18.88
N GLY A 484 -3.04 1.72 -18.07
CA GLY A 484 -3.48 0.45 -17.47
C GLY A 484 -5.00 0.45 -17.35
N GLY A 485 -5.68 -0.52 -17.97
CA GLY A 485 -7.10 -0.36 -18.26
C GLY A 485 -7.31 0.84 -19.18
N ALA A 486 -8.32 1.66 -18.87
CA ALA A 486 -8.62 2.93 -19.55
C ALA A 486 -7.97 4.16 -18.86
N TYR A 487 -7.02 3.94 -17.96
CA TYR A 487 -6.39 4.97 -17.13
C TYR A 487 -4.96 5.24 -17.53
N MET A 488 -4.55 6.50 -17.41
CA MET A 488 -3.18 6.96 -17.50
C MET A 488 -2.67 7.34 -16.11
N CYS A 489 -1.44 6.96 -15.81
CA CYS A 489 -0.74 7.38 -14.60
C CYS A 489 0.64 7.98 -14.89
N ILE A 490 1.10 8.84 -13.96
CA ILE A 490 2.48 9.32 -13.89
C ILE A 490 3.06 8.84 -12.57
N TYR A 491 4.04 7.93 -12.60
CA TYR A 491 4.63 7.38 -11.38
C TYR A 491 5.33 8.49 -10.57
N GLY A 492 4.80 8.87 -9.40
CA GLY A 492 5.32 10.01 -8.62
C GLY A 492 6.74 9.77 -8.08
N MET A 493 7.11 8.51 -7.94
CA MET A 493 8.35 8.04 -7.31
C MET A 493 8.84 6.76 -7.96
N GLU A 494 10.05 6.33 -7.58
CA GLU A 494 10.54 5.00 -7.90
C GLU A 494 9.75 3.92 -7.16
N GLY A 495 9.41 2.82 -7.83
CA GLY A 495 8.72 1.70 -7.19
C GLY A 495 8.20 0.65 -8.18
N PRO A 496 7.43 -0.34 -7.71
CA PRO A 496 6.77 -1.31 -8.58
C PRO A 496 5.69 -0.65 -9.46
N GLY A 497 5.33 -1.29 -10.57
CA GLY A 497 4.35 -0.71 -11.50
C GLY A 497 3.72 -1.73 -12.45
N GLY A 498 2.42 -1.56 -12.69
CA GLY A 498 1.62 -2.42 -13.55
C GLY A 498 1.24 -1.83 -14.91
N TYR A 499 1.41 -0.54 -15.17
CA TYR A 499 0.85 0.09 -16.37
C TYR A 499 1.77 -0.13 -17.59
N GLN A 500 1.21 -0.17 -18.80
CA GLN A 500 1.93 -0.22 -20.07
C GLN A 500 2.62 1.11 -20.34
N LEU A 501 3.94 1.10 -20.53
CA LEU A 501 4.76 2.31 -20.57
C LEU A 501 4.86 2.89 -21.99
N PHE A 502 4.75 4.21 -22.14
CA PHE A 502 4.90 4.86 -23.46
C PHE A 502 5.81 6.10 -23.44
N GLY A 503 6.13 6.66 -22.27
CA GLY A 503 7.02 7.80 -22.17
C GLY A 503 7.40 8.20 -20.76
N ARG A 504 8.07 9.34 -20.63
CA ARG A 504 8.48 9.92 -19.35
C ARG A 504 8.27 11.43 -19.34
N THR A 505 7.91 11.97 -18.18
CA THR A 505 7.67 13.41 -17.98
C THR A 505 8.48 13.96 -16.79
N ILE A 506 8.19 15.19 -16.40
CA ILE A 506 8.75 15.89 -15.24
C ILE A 506 8.10 15.43 -13.93
N GLN A 507 8.64 15.90 -12.82
CA GLN A 507 8.18 15.58 -11.48
C GLN A 507 6.75 16.11 -11.24
N VAL A 508 5.85 15.23 -10.80
CA VAL A 508 4.51 15.61 -10.30
C VAL A 508 4.48 15.82 -8.78
N TRP A 509 5.61 15.57 -8.12
CA TRP A 509 5.83 15.74 -6.69
C TRP A 509 7.13 16.50 -6.43
N ASN A 510 7.09 17.50 -5.56
CA ASN A 510 8.26 18.24 -5.09
C ASN A 510 8.31 18.24 -3.57
N THR A 511 9.14 17.36 -3.02
CA THR A 511 9.17 17.07 -1.58
C THR A 511 9.47 18.32 -0.75
N TRP A 512 10.45 19.13 -1.14
CA TRP A 512 11.04 20.13 -0.25
C TRP A 512 10.82 21.57 -0.68
N ARG A 513 10.54 21.83 -1.95
CA ARG A 513 10.47 23.19 -2.49
C ARG A 513 9.07 23.55 -2.93
N GLN A 514 8.68 24.75 -2.55
CA GLN A 514 7.57 25.45 -3.18
C GLN A 514 8.11 26.25 -4.37
N THR A 515 7.37 26.25 -5.46
CA THR A 515 7.66 26.98 -6.70
C THR A 515 6.35 27.52 -7.25
N GLU A 516 6.36 28.15 -8.41
CA GLU A 516 5.11 28.57 -9.07
C GLU A 516 4.17 27.40 -9.40
N ALA A 517 4.71 26.22 -9.69
CA ALA A 517 3.91 25.03 -9.97
C ALA A 517 3.56 24.22 -8.68
N PHE A 518 4.30 24.45 -7.59
CA PHE A 518 4.14 23.75 -6.31
C PHE A 518 3.82 24.78 -5.22
N THR A 519 2.54 25.07 -5.04
CA THR A 519 2.02 26.16 -4.19
C THR A 519 1.26 25.65 -2.97
N ASP A 520 0.88 26.57 -2.07
CA ASP A 520 -0.02 26.33 -0.93
C ASP A 520 0.48 25.31 0.09
N GLY A 521 1.80 25.11 0.18
CA GLY A 521 2.40 24.08 1.02
C GLY A 521 2.15 22.66 0.50
N LYS A 522 1.60 22.51 -0.72
CA LYS A 522 1.30 21.21 -1.33
C LYS A 522 2.49 20.74 -2.16
N PRO A 523 3.06 19.56 -1.84
CA PRO A 523 4.14 18.99 -2.65
C PRO A 523 3.67 18.34 -3.94
N TRP A 524 2.37 18.04 -4.10
CA TRP A 524 1.81 17.50 -5.34
C TRP A 524 1.45 18.62 -6.33
N LEU A 525 1.73 18.42 -7.62
CA LEU A 525 1.47 19.39 -8.70
C LEU A 525 -0.02 19.43 -9.08
N LEU A 526 -0.59 18.25 -9.31
CA LEU A 526 -1.91 18.06 -9.92
C LEU A 526 -3.03 18.20 -8.88
N ARG A 527 -4.24 18.54 -9.30
CA ARG A 527 -5.45 18.63 -8.48
C ARG A 527 -6.53 17.78 -9.11
N PHE A 528 -7.57 17.46 -8.35
CA PHE A 528 -8.74 16.79 -8.91
C PHE A 528 -9.31 17.65 -10.04
N PHE A 529 -9.62 16.99 -11.16
CA PHE A 529 -10.15 17.60 -12.37
C PHE A 529 -9.20 18.56 -13.11
N ASP A 530 -7.91 18.58 -12.79
CA ASP A 530 -6.93 19.09 -13.74
C ASP A 530 -7.00 18.27 -15.04
N GLN A 531 -6.69 18.92 -16.16
CA GLN A 531 -6.59 18.31 -17.48
C GLN A 531 -5.13 18.32 -17.91
N ILE A 532 -4.49 17.15 -17.92
CA ILE A 532 -3.11 17.03 -18.38
C ILE A 532 -3.10 17.05 -19.91
N ARG A 533 -2.21 17.86 -20.49
CA ARG A 533 -1.88 17.84 -21.91
C ARG A 533 -0.38 17.67 -22.07
N PHE A 534 0.03 16.72 -22.90
CA PHE A 534 1.45 16.53 -23.19
C PHE A 534 1.89 17.36 -24.38
N PHE A 535 3.14 17.81 -24.36
CA PHE A 535 3.82 18.32 -25.56
C PHE A 535 5.15 17.58 -25.75
N PRO A 536 5.53 17.27 -27.00
CA PRO A 536 6.69 16.42 -27.27
C PRO A 536 7.99 17.15 -26.94
N VAL A 537 8.92 16.43 -26.32
CA VAL A 537 10.34 16.83 -26.14
C VAL A 537 11.23 15.62 -26.39
N SER A 538 12.50 15.86 -26.72
CA SER A 538 13.53 14.82 -26.72
C SER A 538 13.89 14.35 -25.30
N ALA A 539 14.57 13.21 -25.20
CA ALA A 539 15.06 12.70 -23.91
C ALA A 539 16.10 13.65 -23.28
N GLU A 540 16.93 14.30 -24.11
CA GLU A 540 17.92 15.30 -23.71
C GLU A 540 17.24 16.56 -23.16
N GLU A 541 16.24 17.10 -23.87
CA GLU A 541 15.46 18.24 -23.38
C GLU A 541 14.70 17.89 -22.10
N LEU A 542 14.15 16.68 -21.99
CA LEU A 542 13.50 16.24 -20.76
C LEU A 542 14.48 16.18 -19.58
N ALA A 543 15.72 15.77 -19.80
CA ALA A 543 16.74 15.78 -18.75
C ALA A 543 16.99 17.19 -18.21
N GLU A 544 17.02 18.21 -19.09
CA GLU A 544 17.11 19.61 -18.68
C GLU A 544 15.86 20.07 -17.91
N TRP A 545 14.67 19.74 -18.40
CA TRP A 545 13.41 20.01 -17.69
C TRP A 545 13.44 19.42 -16.27
N ARG A 546 13.81 18.15 -16.13
CA ARG A 546 13.86 17.44 -14.84
C ARG A 546 14.90 18.00 -13.88
N ARG A 547 15.98 18.62 -14.38
CA ARG A 547 16.97 19.32 -13.56
C ARG A 547 16.43 20.66 -13.05
N ASP A 548 15.79 21.43 -13.91
CA ASP A 548 15.50 22.85 -13.67
C ASP A 548 14.10 23.11 -13.09
N PHE A 549 13.11 22.32 -13.46
CA PHE A 549 11.71 22.44 -12.99
C PHE A 549 11.55 22.32 -11.46
N PRO A 550 12.06 21.28 -10.76
CA PRO A 550 11.87 21.17 -9.31
C PRO A 550 12.58 22.28 -8.51
N LEU A 551 13.51 23.00 -9.14
CA LEU A 551 14.22 24.15 -8.56
C LEU A 551 13.52 25.49 -8.86
N GLY A 552 12.42 25.49 -9.61
CA GLY A 552 11.72 26.70 -10.03
C GLY A 552 12.45 27.51 -11.12
N ARG A 553 13.42 26.90 -11.81
CA ARG A 553 14.18 27.56 -12.90
C ARG A 553 13.51 27.43 -14.27
N ARG A 554 12.49 26.59 -14.36
CA ARG A 554 11.68 26.39 -15.56
C ARG A 554 10.21 26.31 -15.16
N GLN A 555 9.36 26.95 -15.95
CA GLN A 555 7.92 27.02 -15.70
C GLN A 555 7.18 26.19 -16.75
N ILE A 556 6.09 25.58 -16.33
CA ILE A 556 5.11 24.96 -17.23
C ILE A 556 3.95 25.92 -17.46
N ARG A 557 3.25 25.75 -18.58
CA ARG A 557 2.02 26.48 -18.84
C ARG A 557 0.86 25.81 -18.09
N ILE A 558 0.14 26.60 -17.31
CA ILE A 558 -1.10 26.20 -16.64
C ILE A 558 -2.18 27.21 -17.05
N GLU A 559 -3.29 26.71 -17.59
CA GLU A 559 -4.44 27.55 -17.96
C GLU A 559 -5.60 27.28 -17.01
N GLU A 560 -6.24 28.35 -16.53
CA GLU A 560 -7.44 28.22 -15.70
C GLU A 560 -8.67 28.09 -16.60
N GLU A 561 -9.37 26.96 -16.52
CA GLU A 561 -10.64 26.71 -17.19
C GLU A 561 -11.72 26.29 -16.18
N THR A 562 -12.95 26.14 -16.69
CA THR A 562 -14.08 25.58 -15.96
C THR A 562 -14.56 24.34 -16.70
N PHE A 563 -14.62 23.20 -16.01
CA PHE A 563 -15.24 22.00 -16.54
C PHE A 563 -16.72 22.01 -16.21
N ARG A 564 -17.58 22.00 -17.24
CA ARG A 564 -19.04 21.97 -17.09
C ARG A 564 -19.60 20.63 -17.52
N LEU A 565 -20.47 20.05 -16.70
CA LEU A 565 -21.11 18.78 -17.03
C LEU A 565 -21.98 18.89 -18.30
N SER A 566 -22.66 20.01 -18.48
CA SER A 566 -23.48 20.29 -19.68
C SER A 566 -22.66 20.32 -20.97
N ASP A 567 -21.47 20.93 -20.96
CA ASP A 567 -20.55 20.95 -22.11
C ASP A 567 -20.03 19.54 -22.44
N TYR A 568 -19.73 18.74 -21.41
CA TYR A 568 -19.32 17.34 -21.59
C TYR A 568 -20.44 16.50 -22.22
N ARG A 569 -21.67 16.58 -21.69
CA ARG A 569 -22.84 15.89 -22.25
C ARG A 569 -23.10 16.28 -23.70
N LYS A 570 -22.98 17.58 -24.02
CA LYS A 570 -23.10 18.08 -25.39
C LYS A 570 -22.03 17.49 -26.30
N MET A 571 -20.76 17.45 -25.86
CA MET A 571 -19.67 16.84 -26.62
C MET A 571 -19.94 15.36 -26.92
N LEU A 572 -20.43 14.59 -25.93
CA LEU A 572 -20.81 13.19 -26.14
C LEU A 572 -21.93 13.04 -27.16
N ALA A 573 -22.97 13.86 -27.08
CA ALA A 573 -24.11 13.82 -28.00
C ALA A 573 -23.70 14.18 -29.44
N GLU A 574 -22.91 15.24 -29.62
CA GLU A 574 -22.44 15.70 -30.94
C GLU A 574 -21.49 14.70 -31.61
N ASN A 575 -20.80 13.86 -30.83
CA ASN A 575 -19.81 12.91 -31.34
C ASN A 575 -20.24 11.43 -31.18
N ALA A 576 -21.52 11.16 -30.85
CA ALA A 576 -22.00 9.84 -30.46
C ALA A 576 -21.63 8.72 -31.47
N ASP A 577 -21.86 8.95 -32.76
CA ASP A 577 -21.56 7.96 -33.81
C ASP A 577 -20.06 7.68 -33.94
N SER A 578 -19.23 8.72 -33.86
CA SER A 578 -17.76 8.60 -33.93
C SER A 578 -17.19 7.90 -32.69
N ILE A 579 -17.73 8.20 -31.51
CA ILE A 579 -17.41 7.53 -30.26
C ILE A 579 -17.76 6.04 -30.34
N ALA A 580 -18.98 5.71 -30.77
CA ALA A 580 -19.44 4.33 -30.89
C ALA A 580 -18.59 3.53 -31.88
N SER A 581 -18.25 4.12 -33.04
CA SER A 581 -17.39 3.47 -34.04
C SER A 581 -15.97 3.19 -33.51
N PHE A 582 -15.38 4.16 -32.80
CA PHE A 582 -14.06 3.98 -32.18
C PHE A 582 -14.08 2.88 -31.12
N GLN A 583 -15.07 2.92 -30.21
CA GLN A 583 -15.23 1.93 -29.14
C GLN A 583 -15.46 0.53 -29.69
N ALA A 584 -16.28 0.37 -30.74
CA ALA A 584 -16.52 -0.92 -31.38
C ALA A 584 -15.23 -1.50 -32.00
N THR A 585 -14.44 -0.67 -32.68
CA THR A 585 -13.15 -1.09 -33.26
C THR A 585 -12.19 -1.55 -32.18
N ARG A 586 -12.05 -0.74 -31.12
CA ARG A 586 -11.20 -1.04 -29.98
C ARG A 586 -11.63 -2.32 -29.26
N GLN A 587 -12.93 -2.48 -28.99
CA GLN A 587 -13.46 -3.65 -28.28
C GLN A 587 -13.22 -4.92 -29.08
N ALA A 588 -13.47 -4.90 -30.40
CA ALA A 588 -13.21 -6.05 -31.26
C ALA A 588 -11.72 -6.47 -31.25
N ALA A 589 -10.80 -5.51 -31.24
CA ALA A 589 -9.36 -5.81 -31.14
C ALA A 589 -8.98 -6.38 -29.76
N PHE A 590 -9.54 -5.82 -28.69
CA PHE A 590 -9.33 -6.30 -27.33
C PHE A 590 -9.84 -7.73 -27.14
N ASP A 591 -11.05 -8.02 -27.65
CA ASP A 591 -11.66 -9.34 -27.58
C ASP A 591 -10.86 -10.37 -28.38
N ALA A 592 -10.33 -9.99 -29.55
CA ALA A 592 -9.45 -10.85 -30.34
C ALA A 592 -8.14 -11.17 -29.61
N GLU A 593 -7.47 -10.16 -29.03
CA GLU A 593 -6.25 -10.36 -28.25
C GLU A 593 -6.51 -11.28 -27.04
N ARG A 594 -7.63 -11.10 -26.33
CA ARG A 594 -8.03 -11.96 -25.20
C ARG A 594 -8.26 -13.41 -25.65
N ALA A 595 -8.94 -13.62 -26.77
CA ALA A 595 -9.21 -14.96 -27.31
C ALA A 595 -7.92 -15.68 -27.73
N ASP A 596 -6.96 -14.95 -28.29
CA ASP A 596 -5.65 -15.50 -28.65
C ASP A 596 -4.88 -15.96 -27.40
N TRP A 597 -4.93 -15.18 -26.31
CA TRP A 597 -4.31 -15.54 -25.03
C TRP A 597 -4.95 -16.76 -24.37
N GLU A 598 -6.27 -16.87 -24.45
CA GLU A 598 -6.99 -18.05 -23.96
C GLU A 598 -6.57 -19.29 -24.75
N THR A 599 -6.46 -19.17 -26.07
CA THR A 599 -6.04 -20.27 -26.96
C THR A 599 -4.57 -20.66 -26.74
N SER A 600 -3.69 -19.69 -26.45
CA SER A 600 -2.27 -19.94 -26.18
C SER A 600 -1.98 -20.45 -24.76
N GLY A 601 -2.99 -20.53 -23.89
CA GLY A 601 -2.84 -20.95 -22.50
C GLY A 601 -2.14 -19.93 -21.60
N GLU A 602 -2.15 -18.65 -22.01
CA GLU A 602 -1.46 -17.55 -21.31
C GLU A 602 -1.94 -17.39 -19.86
N PHE A 603 -3.26 -17.49 -19.63
CA PHE A 603 -3.84 -17.40 -18.30
C PHE A 603 -3.36 -18.53 -17.37
N ALA A 604 -3.24 -19.75 -17.88
CA ALA A 604 -2.76 -20.90 -17.10
C ALA A 604 -1.26 -20.78 -16.78
N ARG A 605 -0.45 -20.23 -17.69
CA ARG A 605 0.98 -19.99 -17.45
C ARG A 605 1.23 -18.97 -16.34
N VAL A 606 0.45 -17.89 -16.33
CA VAL A 606 0.50 -16.89 -15.25
C VAL A 606 0.16 -17.50 -13.89
N GLU A 607 -0.87 -18.36 -13.85
CA GLU A 607 -1.27 -19.04 -12.62
C GLU A 607 -0.13 -19.92 -12.09
N ALA A 608 0.56 -20.64 -12.97
CA ALA A 608 1.73 -21.44 -12.62
C ALA A 608 2.89 -20.56 -12.09
N LEU A 609 3.25 -19.47 -12.77
CA LEU A 609 4.31 -18.55 -12.33
C LEU A 609 4.05 -17.96 -10.94
N SER A 610 2.78 -17.69 -10.62
CA SER A 610 2.39 -17.14 -9.31
C SER A 610 2.45 -18.18 -8.18
N SER A 611 2.46 -19.48 -8.51
CA SER A 611 2.49 -20.58 -7.53
C SER A 611 3.90 -21.06 -7.14
N VAL A 612 4.91 -20.82 -8.00
CA VAL A 612 6.28 -21.30 -7.78
C VAL A 612 7.04 -20.44 -6.75
N SER A 613 6.59 -19.21 -6.48
CA SER A 613 7.19 -18.32 -5.47
C SER A 613 6.93 -18.72 -4.02
N ASP A 614 6.03 -19.68 -3.79
CA ASP A 614 5.36 -19.89 -2.50
C ASP A 614 6.01 -20.98 -1.63
N ASP A 615 6.96 -21.74 -2.18
CA ASP A 615 7.56 -22.91 -1.51
C ASP A 615 8.93 -22.57 -0.89
N ALA A 616 8.93 -21.66 0.08
CA ALA A 616 10.04 -21.58 1.03
C ALA A 616 9.92 -22.79 1.99
N GLY A 617 10.53 -23.91 1.60
CA GLY A 617 10.60 -25.13 2.40
C GLY A 617 11.21 -24.90 3.79
N ASP A 618 10.93 -25.82 4.72
CA ASP A 618 11.50 -25.80 6.06
C ASP A 618 13.04 -25.72 6.04
N ALA A 619 13.63 -25.10 7.07
CA ALA A 619 15.07 -25.00 7.21
C ALA A 619 15.71 -26.39 7.15
N VAL A 620 16.41 -26.68 6.05
CA VAL A 620 17.10 -27.96 5.86
C VAL A 620 18.24 -28.04 6.88
N ALA A 621 18.20 -29.05 7.75
CA ALA A 621 19.30 -29.33 8.66
C ALA A 621 20.54 -29.72 7.84
N VAL A 622 21.56 -28.88 7.86
CA VAL A 622 22.86 -29.15 7.24
C VAL A 622 23.93 -29.36 8.30
N THR A 623 24.90 -30.20 8.00
CA THR A 623 26.09 -30.39 8.84
C THR A 623 27.14 -29.37 8.42
N ALA A 624 27.50 -28.46 9.33
CA ALA A 624 28.65 -27.57 9.15
C ALA A 624 29.96 -28.38 9.29
N PRO A 625 30.97 -28.17 8.43
CA PRO A 625 32.29 -28.77 8.59
C PRO A 625 32.91 -28.43 9.95
N ASP A 626 33.65 -29.37 10.54
CA ASP A 626 34.29 -29.20 11.85
C ASP A 626 35.14 -27.91 11.90
N GLY A 627 34.93 -27.10 12.94
CA GLY A 627 35.62 -25.82 13.11
C GLY A 627 35.10 -24.66 12.25
N SER A 628 33.90 -24.78 11.66
CA SER A 628 33.24 -23.69 10.91
C SER A 628 32.01 -23.15 11.64
N ASP A 629 31.84 -21.84 11.60
CA ASP A 629 30.62 -21.13 12.02
C ASP A 629 29.62 -21.08 10.86
N LEU A 630 28.37 -21.39 11.15
CA LEU A 630 27.29 -21.29 10.16
C LEU A 630 26.75 -19.87 10.10
N VAL A 631 26.77 -19.27 8.91
CA VAL A 631 26.07 -18.02 8.61
C VAL A 631 24.69 -18.36 8.06
N GLU A 632 23.67 -17.96 8.80
CA GLU A 632 22.27 -18.22 8.49
C GLU A 632 21.60 -17.00 7.86
N ALA A 633 20.52 -17.25 7.13
CA ALA A 633 19.70 -16.21 6.52
C ALA A 633 19.06 -15.34 7.62
N PRO A 634 19.30 -14.02 7.63
CA PRO A 634 18.76 -13.14 8.66
C PRO A 634 17.23 -13.06 8.57
N LEU A 635 16.67 -13.22 7.37
CA LEU A 635 15.25 -13.17 7.07
C LEU A 635 14.91 -14.29 6.10
N GLY A 636 13.64 -14.72 6.07
CA GLY A 636 13.14 -15.55 4.97
C GLY A 636 13.06 -14.70 3.70
N GLY A 637 13.33 -15.30 2.55
CA GLY A 637 13.45 -14.58 1.29
C GLY A 637 13.81 -15.48 0.12
N ASN A 638 14.07 -14.88 -1.03
CA ASN A 638 14.65 -15.54 -2.19
C ASN A 638 16.13 -15.18 -2.31
N VAL A 639 17.03 -16.13 -2.53
CA VAL A 639 18.46 -15.84 -2.68
C VAL A 639 18.69 -15.18 -4.04
N TRP A 640 19.03 -13.90 -4.07
CA TRP A 640 19.33 -13.19 -5.32
C TRP A 640 20.70 -13.60 -5.84
N LYS A 641 21.74 -13.47 -5.00
CA LYS A 641 23.13 -13.74 -5.34
C LYS A 641 23.82 -14.43 -4.18
N VAL A 642 24.70 -15.36 -4.50
CA VAL A 642 25.76 -15.77 -3.58
C VAL A 642 27.06 -15.19 -4.14
N LEU A 643 27.76 -14.39 -3.32
CA LEU A 643 28.93 -13.61 -3.74
C LEU A 643 30.25 -14.29 -3.38
N VAL A 644 30.18 -15.46 -2.74
CA VAL A 644 31.34 -16.21 -2.27
C VAL A 644 31.32 -17.65 -2.74
N ALA A 645 32.50 -18.26 -2.86
CA ALA A 645 32.68 -19.67 -3.19
C ALA A 645 33.46 -20.42 -2.08
N PRO A 646 33.29 -21.76 -1.96
CA PRO A 646 34.15 -22.57 -1.09
C PRO A 646 35.64 -22.35 -1.38
N GLY A 647 36.44 -22.19 -0.33
CA GLY A 647 37.87 -21.86 -0.38
C GLY A 647 38.20 -20.37 -0.46
N GLN A 648 37.20 -19.48 -0.59
CA GLN A 648 37.40 -18.04 -0.63
C GLN A 648 37.58 -17.46 0.78
N ARG A 649 38.57 -16.57 0.94
CA ARG A 649 38.77 -15.82 2.18
C ARG A 649 37.86 -14.59 2.21
N VAL A 650 37.24 -14.33 3.37
CA VAL A 650 36.33 -13.20 3.61
C VAL A 650 36.70 -12.47 4.88
N GLU A 651 36.51 -11.16 4.89
CA GLU A 651 36.70 -10.31 6.07
C GLU A 651 35.39 -10.20 6.88
N ALA A 652 35.50 -9.90 8.18
CA ALA A 652 34.32 -9.61 8.99
C ALA A 652 33.55 -8.41 8.42
N GLY A 653 32.24 -8.55 8.25
CA GLY A 653 31.36 -7.55 7.64
C GLY A 653 31.28 -7.60 6.11
N ALA A 654 32.09 -8.42 5.43
CA ALA A 654 31.98 -8.58 3.97
C ALA A 654 30.62 -9.17 3.57
N VAL A 655 30.05 -8.70 2.45
CA VAL A 655 28.78 -9.23 1.93
C VAL A 655 29.04 -10.58 1.27
N ILE A 656 28.42 -11.64 1.77
CA ILE A 656 28.62 -13.01 1.31
C ILE A 656 27.47 -13.51 0.43
N ALA A 657 26.27 -12.98 0.62
CA ALA A 657 25.10 -13.25 -0.21
C ALA A 657 24.16 -12.04 -0.17
N VAL A 658 23.28 -11.95 -1.16
CA VAL A 658 22.18 -10.98 -1.22
C VAL A 658 20.88 -11.77 -1.31
N ILE A 659 19.94 -11.50 -0.41
CA ILE A 659 18.61 -12.10 -0.43
C ILE A 659 17.58 -11.02 -0.74
N GLU A 660 16.59 -11.35 -1.57
CA GLU A 660 15.38 -10.56 -1.71
C GLU A 660 14.42 -10.96 -0.59
N ALA A 661 14.26 -10.08 0.40
CA ALA A 661 13.37 -10.28 1.53
C ALA A 661 12.61 -8.98 1.80
N MET A 662 11.33 -9.07 2.19
CA MET A 662 10.54 -7.88 2.54
C MET A 662 10.47 -6.79 1.45
N LYS A 663 10.48 -7.18 0.16
CA LYS A 663 10.51 -6.29 -1.03
C LYS A 663 11.80 -5.46 -1.17
N ALA A 664 12.91 -5.89 -0.57
CA ALA A 664 14.19 -5.22 -0.65
C ALA A 664 15.34 -6.21 -0.83
N GLU A 665 16.44 -5.74 -1.40
CA GLU A 665 17.72 -6.44 -1.32
C GLU A 665 18.27 -6.32 0.10
N VAL A 666 18.60 -7.46 0.71
CA VAL A 666 19.17 -7.55 2.05
C VAL A 666 20.51 -8.26 1.94
N ASP A 667 21.56 -7.54 2.29
CA ASP A 667 22.91 -8.10 2.39
C ASP A 667 23.00 -9.08 3.56
N VAL A 668 23.54 -10.26 3.30
CA VAL A 668 23.98 -11.21 4.31
C VAL A 668 25.48 -10.99 4.48
N ASN A 669 25.89 -10.50 5.65
CA ASN A 669 27.29 -10.21 5.94
C ASN A 669 27.96 -11.33 6.73
N SER A 670 29.25 -11.54 6.51
CA SER A 670 30.07 -12.44 7.33
C SER A 670 30.22 -11.89 8.76
N PRO A 671 29.90 -12.67 9.81
CA PRO A 671 30.09 -12.23 11.20
C PRO A 671 31.57 -12.22 11.62
N THR A 672 32.43 -12.99 10.95
CA THR A 672 33.85 -13.19 11.29
C THR A 672 34.73 -13.11 10.03
N ALA A 673 36.03 -12.90 10.21
CA ALA A 673 37.02 -13.10 9.14
C ALA A 673 37.43 -14.57 9.10
N GLY A 674 37.62 -15.12 7.90
CA GLY A 674 37.92 -16.55 7.76
C GLY A 674 37.84 -17.08 6.33
N VAL A 675 37.85 -18.41 6.19
CA VAL A 675 37.75 -19.10 4.90
C VAL A 675 36.38 -19.76 4.78
N VAL A 676 35.69 -19.50 3.68
CA VAL A 676 34.41 -20.14 3.35
C VAL A 676 34.63 -21.63 3.13
N THR A 677 34.04 -22.49 3.97
CA THR A 677 34.21 -23.95 3.89
C THR A 677 33.10 -24.64 3.12
N ALA A 678 31.89 -24.07 3.11
CA ALA A 678 30.76 -24.57 2.35
C ALA A 678 29.76 -23.45 1.99
N VAL A 679 29.06 -23.63 0.87
CA VAL A 679 27.94 -22.77 0.44
C VAL A 679 26.72 -23.67 0.28
N TYR A 680 25.63 -23.35 0.97
CA TYR A 680 24.41 -24.14 1.02
C TYR A 680 23.26 -23.53 0.20
N ALA A 681 23.28 -22.22 0.02
CA ALA A 681 22.28 -21.49 -0.75
C ALA A 681 22.62 -21.42 -2.25
N GLN A 682 21.60 -21.44 -3.11
CA GLN A 682 21.72 -21.22 -4.56
C GLN A 682 20.94 -19.98 -5.00
N PRO A 683 21.39 -19.25 -6.05
CA PRO A 683 20.57 -18.19 -6.66
C PRO A 683 19.19 -18.70 -7.06
N ALA A 684 18.17 -17.85 -6.89
CA ALA A 684 16.74 -18.13 -7.07
C ALA A 684 16.15 -19.20 -6.11
N GLN A 685 16.85 -19.57 -5.05
CA GLN A 685 16.33 -20.46 -4.01
C GLN A 685 15.51 -19.68 -2.95
N ALA A 686 14.27 -20.08 -2.72
CA ALA A 686 13.48 -19.63 -1.58
C ALA A 686 13.99 -20.26 -0.27
N ILE A 687 14.17 -19.44 0.77
CA ILE A 687 14.75 -19.85 2.05
C ILE A 687 13.98 -19.25 3.24
N ALA A 688 13.92 -19.99 4.35
CA ALA A 688 13.36 -19.51 5.62
C ALA A 688 14.38 -18.66 6.41
N ALA A 689 13.89 -17.84 7.35
CA ALA A 689 14.78 -17.19 8.32
C ALA A 689 15.49 -18.26 9.17
N GLY A 690 16.80 -18.12 9.35
CA GLY A 690 17.63 -19.14 10.01
C GLY A 690 18.08 -20.27 9.09
N ALA A 691 17.74 -20.24 7.79
CA ALA A 691 18.25 -21.24 6.85
C ALA A 691 19.77 -21.08 6.65
N PRO A 692 20.53 -22.18 6.52
CA PRO A 692 21.97 -22.13 6.28
C PRO A 692 22.30 -21.47 4.93
N ILE A 693 23.20 -20.48 4.93
CA ILE A 693 23.68 -19.81 3.70
C ILE A 693 25.08 -20.29 3.37
N VAL A 694 26.02 -20.08 4.29
CA VAL A 694 27.46 -20.33 4.11
C VAL A 694 28.05 -20.81 5.45
N ALA A 695 29.01 -21.73 5.42
CA ALA A 695 29.86 -22.03 6.58
C ALA A 695 31.24 -21.39 6.41
N ILE A 696 31.78 -20.81 7.49
CA ILE A 696 33.05 -20.09 7.49
C ILE A 696 33.92 -20.65 8.61
N ALA A 697 35.12 -21.12 8.30
CA ALA A 697 36.13 -21.41 9.30
C ALA A 697 36.78 -20.08 9.73
N PRO A 698 36.52 -19.58 10.96
CA PRO A 698 37.09 -18.33 11.42
C PRO A 698 38.62 -18.44 11.50
N ASP A 699 39.31 -17.34 11.21
CA ASP A 699 40.73 -17.25 11.53
C ASP A 699 40.88 -17.40 13.06
N LEU A 700 41.64 -18.39 13.51
CA LEU A 700 42.02 -18.48 14.92
C LEU A 700 42.78 -17.19 15.25
N GLU A 701 42.22 -16.35 16.13
CA GLU A 701 42.98 -15.26 16.73
C GLU A 701 44.26 -15.87 17.30
N ALA A 702 45.41 -15.46 16.75
CA ALA A 702 46.67 -15.65 17.44
C ALA A 702 46.54 -14.85 18.74
N ALA A 703 46.26 -15.54 19.84
CA ALA A 703 46.33 -14.97 21.17
C ALA A 703 47.72 -14.32 21.32
N ALA A 704 47.74 -12.99 21.39
CA ALA A 704 48.90 -12.17 21.70
C ALA A 704 48.50 -11.14 22.74
#